data_AF-A0A1A0JTZ2-F1
#
_entry.id   AF-A0A1A0JTZ2-F1
#
_cell.length_a   1.000
_cell.length_b   1.000
_cell.length_c   1.000
_cell.angle_alpha   90.00
_cell.angle_beta   90.00
_cell.angle_gamma   90.00
#
_symmetry.space_group_name_H-M   'P 1'
#
loop_
_entity.id
_entity.type
_entity.pdbx_description
1 polymer ?
#
loop_
_entity_poly.entity_id
_entity_poly.type
_entity_poly.pdbx_seq_one_letter_code
_entity_poly.pdbx_strand_id
1 'polypeptide(L)'
;MTPLGSDDDTLDRRLATLDEATRILGATSDFGKQVKLSRVLGALRRVLLLPGGCAAVRARASGLEAAGLFLGTDWAKPEILIPALSVGSLRSANADTVVLETVSDLRLLAVAKGEFTHPSVSAEQALGHLSQVLAVNLSLLFTPPSEAEREQQGRMARVSRELLHHLVEEIGYEKVLEHLVDEIWRILRQRPIQVEQVKRMITQIAVARSNPDIDLGATGLGADRLISSLYGTTDACREDPGVEVYRTRLDGMDDSALQYEATGFARSMHDTGLVSPYHAVLLRFLLTKGEYLLGEALGLSSTGRDSLLCYHELVRNLIEEAVHVETAQGIYGLALLLERGILYQPPVAPALWRQLALQVSPRSRERLHEVFGPVPDARARLLSGMLSILGLPLGVGQGDNPTCQSARALSMWAYNDPDYLLQTVAWAARDDEIVMHFEGQPISSKEAGAGVATSLPMDLDPVSLLVVPHLDRIYAEMGRRCAGREGDPHRWINPEFHGWWSGRGFRINVDVETGRLIDVDEFLRHFYASYHPFYNGNQPLIHPQPAGIAVTDSAARFVGWHAITILRVSLDPQDTMRVYFYNPNNDSGQDWGDGVVVGTAGHGERFGEGSLPFEQFASRLYIFHFDPLERGEPAAVARPELDRVVGYIHRSWGADRLPEIVSDAPS
;
A
#
# COMPACT_ATOMS: atom_id res chain seq x y z
N MET A 1 -35.24 14.74 33.86
CA MET A 1 -35.27 13.37 34.41
C MET A 1 -36.26 12.56 33.61
N THR A 2 -35.76 11.83 32.62
CA THR A 2 -36.49 10.93 31.73
C THR A 2 -36.14 9.50 32.19
N PRO A 3 -37.05 8.51 32.16
CA PRO A 3 -36.84 7.28 32.93
C PRO A 3 -35.79 6.38 32.27
N LEU A 4 -34.69 6.13 33.00
CA LEU A 4 -33.61 5.20 32.64
C LEU A 4 -34.03 3.72 32.62
N GLY A 5 -35.29 3.38 32.95
CA GLY A 5 -35.71 1.99 33.20
C GLY A 5 -36.20 1.17 31.99
N SER A 6 -36.40 1.74 30.79
CA SER A 6 -36.92 0.96 29.64
C SER A 6 -35.85 0.22 28.83
N ASP A 7 -34.63 0.76 28.83
CA ASP A 7 -33.58 0.32 27.91
C ASP A 7 -32.77 -0.85 28.53
N ASP A 8 -32.53 -0.81 29.85
CA ASP A 8 -31.89 -1.90 30.60
C ASP A 8 -32.72 -3.19 30.57
N ASP A 9 -34.04 -3.09 30.83
CA ASP A 9 -34.98 -4.23 30.74
C ASP A 9 -35.05 -4.83 29.32
N THR A 10 -34.79 -3.99 28.31
CA THR A 10 -34.76 -4.43 26.90
C THR A 10 -33.44 -5.14 26.60
N LEU A 11 -32.31 -4.60 27.06
CA LEU A 11 -31.00 -5.19 26.91
C LEU A 11 -30.94 -6.58 27.57
N ASP A 12 -31.37 -6.70 28.82
CA ASP A 12 -31.36 -7.96 29.56
C ASP A 12 -32.14 -9.07 28.85
N ARG A 13 -33.31 -8.74 28.29
CA ARG A 13 -34.11 -9.70 27.51
C ARG A 13 -33.41 -10.14 26.21
N ARG A 14 -32.72 -9.22 25.55
CA ARG A 14 -31.94 -9.53 24.33
C ARG A 14 -30.70 -10.36 24.66
N LEU A 15 -30.04 -10.08 25.79
CA LEU A 15 -28.91 -10.86 26.29
C LEU A 15 -29.34 -12.28 26.67
N ALA A 16 -30.46 -12.47 27.35
CA ALA A 16 -30.98 -13.82 27.63
C ALA A 16 -31.24 -14.63 26.34
N THR A 17 -31.71 -13.95 25.28
CA THR A 17 -31.90 -14.58 23.96
C THR A 17 -30.55 -14.93 23.30
N LEU A 18 -29.56 -14.06 23.44
CA LEU A 18 -28.19 -14.29 22.94
C LEU A 18 -27.55 -15.47 23.67
N ASP A 19 -27.60 -15.49 25.00
CA ASP A 19 -27.01 -16.53 25.85
C ASP A 19 -27.60 -17.91 25.52
N GLU A 20 -28.92 -17.99 25.35
CA GLU A 20 -29.57 -19.23 24.93
C GLU A 20 -29.16 -19.65 23.51
N ALA A 21 -29.03 -18.71 22.57
CA ALA A 21 -28.57 -19.02 21.22
C ALA A 21 -27.11 -19.51 21.21
N THR A 22 -26.23 -18.88 21.99
CA THR A 22 -24.82 -19.26 22.16
C THR A 22 -24.69 -20.64 22.79
N ARG A 23 -25.49 -20.94 23.83
CA ARG A 23 -25.53 -22.27 24.45
C ARG A 23 -25.96 -23.36 23.47
N ILE A 24 -26.99 -23.09 22.65
CA ILE A 24 -27.42 -24.02 21.59
C ILE A 24 -26.30 -24.23 20.56
N LEU A 25 -25.61 -23.15 20.14
CA LEU A 25 -24.51 -23.24 19.19
C LEU A 25 -23.37 -24.11 19.75
N GLY A 26 -22.95 -23.88 20.99
CA GLY A 26 -21.89 -24.64 21.65
C GLY A 26 -22.24 -26.12 21.87
N ALA A 27 -23.51 -26.44 22.06
CA ALA A 27 -23.98 -27.83 22.17
C ALA A 27 -24.18 -28.54 20.82
N THR A 28 -24.07 -27.82 19.69
CA THR A 28 -24.24 -28.38 18.35
C THR A 28 -22.90 -28.92 17.84
N SER A 29 -22.92 -30.05 17.13
CA SER A 29 -21.72 -30.57 16.46
C SER A 29 -21.20 -29.60 15.40
N ASP A 30 -19.89 -29.63 15.10
CA ASP A 30 -19.27 -28.65 14.20
C ASP A 30 -19.93 -28.59 12.81
N PHE A 31 -20.32 -29.74 12.26
CA PHE A 31 -21.06 -29.82 10.99
C PHE A 31 -22.43 -29.13 11.05
N GLY A 32 -23.12 -29.14 12.20
CA GLY A 32 -24.43 -28.53 12.39
C GLY A 32 -24.39 -27.04 12.77
N LYS A 33 -23.23 -26.50 13.17
CA LYS A 33 -23.09 -25.12 13.66
C LYS A 33 -23.45 -24.07 12.59
N GLN A 34 -23.18 -24.34 11.31
CA GLN A 34 -23.51 -23.43 10.20
C GLN A 34 -25.01 -23.05 10.18
N VAL A 35 -25.90 -24.00 10.50
CA VAL A 35 -27.36 -23.77 10.53
C VAL A 35 -27.78 -22.92 11.73
N LYS A 36 -27.03 -22.99 12.84
CA LYS A 36 -27.35 -22.28 14.10
C LYS A 36 -26.69 -20.91 14.21
N LEU A 37 -25.64 -20.66 13.43
CA LEU A 37 -24.88 -19.41 13.42
C LEU A 37 -25.76 -18.18 13.16
N SER A 38 -26.69 -18.29 12.19
CA SER A 38 -27.63 -17.23 11.83
C SER A 38 -28.47 -16.73 13.02
N ARG A 39 -28.80 -17.62 13.96
CA ARG A 39 -29.56 -17.27 15.17
C ARG A 39 -28.72 -16.45 16.16
N VAL A 40 -27.44 -16.80 16.32
CA VAL A 40 -26.50 -16.06 17.18
C VAL A 40 -26.20 -14.69 16.57
N LEU A 41 -25.87 -14.65 15.27
CA LEU A 41 -25.64 -13.39 14.55
C LEU A 41 -26.86 -12.46 14.61
N GLY A 42 -28.07 -13.01 14.41
CA GLY A 42 -29.31 -12.25 14.55
C GLY A 42 -29.55 -11.73 15.97
N ALA A 43 -29.10 -12.43 17.01
CA ALA A 43 -29.18 -11.96 18.40
C ALA A 43 -28.15 -10.87 18.69
N LEU A 44 -26.89 -11.05 18.26
CA LEU A 44 -25.80 -10.08 18.36
C LEU A 44 -26.18 -8.75 17.70
N ARG A 45 -26.71 -8.78 16.47
CA ARG A 45 -27.20 -7.58 15.75
C ARG A 45 -28.18 -6.74 16.58
N ARG A 46 -29.03 -7.39 17.38
CA ARG A 46 -30.01 -6.70 18.23
C ARG A 46 -29.41 -6.15 19.51
N VAL A 47 -28.43 -6.84 20.09
CA VAL A 47 -27.73 -6.39 21.30
C VAL A 47 -26.82 -5.22 20.99
N LEU A 48 -26.03 -5.29 19.91
CA LEU A 48 -25.09 -4.25 19.49
C LEU A 48 -25.74 -2.92 19.10
N LEU A 49 -27.06 -2.91 18.86
CA LEU A 49 -27.82 -1.68 18.58
C LEU A 49 -28.32 -0.96 19.84
N LEU A 50 -28.16 -1.56 21.02
CA LEU A 50 -28.62 -1.01 22.28
C LEU A 50 -27.47 -0.32 23.03
N PRO A 51 -27.75 0.73 23.83
CA PRO A 51 -26.79 1.28 24.77
C PRO A 51 -26.19 0.18 25.66
N GLY A 52 -24.88 0.21 25.89
CA GLY A 52 -24.17 -0.82 26.66
C GLY A 52 -23.99 -2.17 25.93
N GLY A 53 -24.46 -2.31 24.68
CA GLY A 53 -24.37 -3.55 23.91
C GLY A 53 -22.93 -4.04 23.69
N CYS A 54 -21.99 -3.15 23.37
CA CYS A 54 -20.58 -3.49 23.19
C CYS A 54 -19.97 -4.09 24.47
N ALA A 55 -20.14 -3.42 25.61
CA ALA A 55 -19.66 -3.90 26.91
C ALA A 55 -20.28 -5.27 27.29
N ALA A 56 -21.59 -5.43 27.07
CA ALA A 56 -22.28 -6.68 27.37
C ALA A 56 -21.86 -7.86 26.48
N VAL A 57 -21.50 -7.59 25.22
CA VAL A 57 -20.94 -8.58 24.28
C VAL A 57 -19.49 -8.92 24.62
N ARG A 58 -18.66 -7.92 24.96
CA ARG A 58 -17.28 -8.13 25.44
C ARG A 58 -17.23 -9.08 26.64
N ALA A 59 -18.11 -8.88 27.63
CA ALA A 59 -18.21 -9.76 28.79
C ALA A 59 -18.55 -11.23 28.44
N ARG A 60 -19.05 -11.49 27.22
CA ARG A 60 -19.41 -12.81 26.69
C ARG A 60 -18.44 -13.33 25.64
N ALA A 61 -17.35 -12.60 25.35
CA ALA A 61 -16.45 -12.91 24.24
C ALA A 61 -15.92 -14.34 24.29
N SER A 62 -15.39 -14.77 25.44
CA SER A 62 -14.87 -16.13 25.63
C SER A 62 -15.92 -17.21 25.36
N GLY A 63 -17.16 -17.01 25.83
CA GLY A 63 -18.26 -17.96 25.61
C GLY A 63 -18.73 -18.01 24.16
N LEU A 64 -18.77 -16.87 23.48
CA LEU A 64 -19.12 -16.77 22.05
C LEU A 64 -18.08 -17.47 21.16
N GLU A 65 -16.80 -17.27 21.46
CA GLU A 65 -15.72 -17.95 20.75
C GLU A 65 -15.73 -19.45 20.99
N ALA A 66 -15.83 -19.89 22.26
CA ALA A 66 -15.89 -21.31 22.62
C ALA A 66 -17.10 -22.02 21.99
N ALA A 67 -18.23 -21.31 21.81
CA ALA A 67 -19.39 -21.84 21.11
C ALA A 67 -19.16 -22.05 19.60
N GLY A 68 -18.10 -21.44 19.04
CA GLY A 68 -17.74 -21.55 17.63
C GLY A 68 -18.32 -20.45 16.75
N LEU A 69 -18.52 -19.23 17.28
CA LEU A 69 -19.03 -18.09 16.50
C LEU A 69 -18.18 -17.81 15.24
N PHE A 70 -16.86 -17.96 15.33
CA PHE A 70 -15.96 -17.66 14.23
C PHE A 70 -15.62 -18.87 13.35
N LEU A 71 -16.16 -20.05 13.65
CA LEU A 71 -15.78 -21.29 12.99
C LEU A 71 -15.94 -21.20 11.46
N GLY A 72 -14.87 -21.53 10.73
CA GLY A 72 -14.85 -21.48 9.26
C GLY A 72 -14.62 -20.08 8.67
N THR A 73 -14.20 -19.11 9.49
CA THR A 73 -13.87 -17.74 9.06
C THR A 73 -12.45 -17.36 9.51
N ASP A 74 -11.86 -16.30 8.94
CA ASP A 74 -10.54 -15.82 9.34
C ASP A 74 -10.52 -15.28 10.78
N TRP A 75 -11.66 -14.76 11.28
CA TRP A 75 -11.82 -14.34 12.69
C TRP A 75 -11.62 -15.48 13.70
N ALA A 76 -11.63 -16.76 13.27
CA ALA A 76 -11.30 -17.88 14.14
C ALA A 76 -9.83 -17.89 14.60
N LYS A 77 -8.97 -17.16 13.90
CA LYS A 77 -7.53 -17.07 14.17
C LYS A 77 -7.15 -15.60 14.40
N PRO A 78 -7.37 -15.05 15.61
CA PRO A 78 -7.12 -13.64 15.86
C PRO A 78 -5.67 -13.21 15.61
N GLU A 79 -4.70 -14.12 15.71
CA GLU A 79 -3.27 -13.87 15.50
C GLU A 79 -2.86 -13.53 14.05
N ILE A 80 -3.74 -13.80 13.07
CA ILE A 80 -3.50 -13.50 11.64
C ILE A 80 -4.35 -12.34 11.10
N LEU A 81 -5.17 -11.70 11.96
CA LEU A 81 -6.05 -10.64 11.50
C LEU A 81 -5.25 -9.38 11.13
N ILE A 82 -5.60 -8.79 9.99
CA ILE A 82 -4.94 -7.61 9.41
C ILE A 82 -5.80 -6.37 9.70
N PRO A 83 -5.32 -5.42 10.53
CA PRO A 83 -6.10 -4.23 10.89
C PRO A 83 -6.59 -3.40 9.71
N ALA A 84 -5.82 -3.29 8.62
CA ALA A 84 -6.22 -2.53 7.43
C ALA A 84 -7.51 -3.06 6.77
N LEU A 85 -7.83 -4.35 6.91
CA LEU A 85 -9.05 -4.95 6.34
C LEU A 85 -10.32 -4.60 7.13
N SER A 86 -10.17 -4.15 8.39
CA SER A 86 -11.30 -3.77 9.24
C SER A 86 -12.14 -2.64 8.63
N VAL A 87 -11.53 -1.75 7.82
CA VAL A 87 -12.25 -0.68 7.11
C VAL A 87 -13.35 -1.26 6.22
N GLY A 88 -13.00 -2.27 5.41
CA GLY A 88 -13.94 -2.97 4.54
C GLY A 88 -14.99 -3.74 5.35
N SER A 89 -14.56 -4.44 6.41
CA SER A 89 -15.45 -5.22 7.27
C SER A 89 -16.49 -4.34 7.99
N LEU A 90 -16.06 -3.25 8.62
CA LEU A 90 -16.91 -2.32 9.38
C LEU A 90 -17.80 -1.46 8.47
N ARG A 91 -17.42 -1.25 7.21
CA ARG A 91 -18.21 -0.53 6.19
C ARG A 91 -19.01 -1.46 5.27
N SER A 92 -18.96 -2.76 5.51
CA SER A 92 -19.64 -3.75 4.66
C SER A 92 -21.16 -3.54 4.61
N ALA A 93 -21.74 -3.77 3.43
CA ALA A 93 -23.18 -3.87 3.26
C ALA A 93 -23.74 -5.18 3.87
N ASN A 94 -22.88 -6.18 4.09
CA ASN A 94 -23.26 -7.40 4.78
C ASN A 94 -23.20 -7.20 6.30
N ALA A 95 -24.38 -7.17 6.93
CA ALA A 95 -24.49 -7.00 8.37
C ALA A 95 -23.83 -8.13 9.20
N ASP A 96 -23.69 -9.35 8.68
CA ASP A 96 -22.96 -10.42 9.40
C ASP A 96 -21.46 -10.13 9.46
N THR A 97 -20.88 -9.59 8.39
CA THR A 97 -19.48 -9.17 8.38
C THR A 97 -19.21 -8.08 9.41
N VAL A 98 -20.06 -7.04 9.46
CA VAL A 98 -19.92 -5.97 10.46
C VAL A 98 -19.99 -6.53 11.89
N VAL A 99 -20.91 -7.46 12.15
CA VAL A 99 -21.06 -8.07 13.48
C VAL A 99 -19.88 -8.97 13.83
N LEU A 100 -19.38 -9.77 12.90
CA LEU A 100 -18.21 -10.63 13.15
C LEU A 100 -16.97 -9.81 13.48
N GLU A 101 -16.72 -8.75 12.70
CA GLU A 101 -15.64 -7.79 12.97
C GLU A 101 -15.82 -7.16 14.35
N THR A 102 -17.01 -6.62 14.64
CA THR A 102 -17.32 -5.98 15.93
C THR A 102 -17.09 -6.92 17.11
N VAL A 103 -17.55 -8.17 17.02
CA VAL A 103 -17.40 -9.13 18.12
C VAL A 103 -15.95 -9.62 18.23
N SER A 104 -15.22 -9.71 17.11
CA SER A 104 -13.79 -10.02 17.11
C SER A 104 -12.98 -8.92 17.81
N ASP A 105 -13.26 -7.66 17.53
CA ASP A 105 -12.60 -6.52 18.19
C ASP A 105 -12.92 -6.48 19.68
N LEU A 106 -14.18 -6.72 20.07
CA LEU A 106 -14.56 -6.82 21.48
C LEU A 106 -13.91 -8.01 22.19
N ARG A 107 -13.70 -9.14 21.49
CA ARG A 107 -12.91 -10.27 22.00
C ARG A 107 -11.46 -9.84 22.25
N LEU A 108 -10.82 -9.20 21.28
CA LEU A 108 -9.46 -8.70 21.43
C LEU A 108 -9.37 -7.67 22.57
N LEU A 109 -10.41 -6.87 22.79
CA LEU A 109 -10.43 -5.90 23.88
C LEU A 109 -10.48 -6.60 25.24
N ALA A 110 -11.27 -7.67 25.37
CA ALA A 110 -11.26 -8.50 26.58
C ALA A 110 -9.87 -9.11 26.83
N VAL A 111 -9.15 -9.52 25.78
CA VAL A 111 -7.77 -10.04 25.88
C VAL A 111 -6.79 -8.96 26.31
N ALA A 112 -6.82 -7.79 25.66
CA ALA A 112 -5.97 -6.65 25.98
C ALA A 112 -6.14 -6.18 27.43
N LYS A 113 -7.34 -6.34 27.99
CA LYS A 113 -7.69 -5.96 29.36
C LYS A 113 -7.45 -7.06 30.39
N GLY A 114 -7.00 -8.24 29.96
CA GLY A 114 -6.73 -9.39 30.83
C GLY A 114 -7.98 -10.10 31.36
N GLU A 115 -9.15 -9.79 30.81
CA GLU A 115 -10.43 -10.42 31.17
C GLU A 115 -10.59 -11.80 30.51
N PHE A 116 -9.89 -12.01 29.41
CA PHE A 116 -9.87 -13.27 28.67
C PHE A 116 -8.45 -13.64 28.27
N THR A 117 -7.94 -14.76 28.80
CA THR A 117 -6.64 -15.29 28.39
C THR A 117 -6.80 -16.11 27.11
N HIS A 118 -6.35 -15.58 25.97
CA HIS A 118 -6.40 -16.27 24.68
C HIS A 118 -5.13 -17.12 24.46
N PRO A 119 -5.22 -18.34 23.92
CA PRO A 119 -4.07 -19.22 23.73
C PRO A 119 -3.07 -18.74 22.67
N SER A 120 -3.51 -18.00 21.65
CA SER A 120 -2.66 -17.58 20.51
C SER A 120 -2.31 -16.10 20.48
N VAL A 121 -2.95 -15.25 21.30
CA VAL A 121 -2.78 -13.79 21.26
C VAL A 121 -2.53 -13.26 22.66
N SER A 122 -1.44 -12.51 22.83
CA SER A 122 -1.12 -11.83 24.08
C SER A 122 -1.93 -10.54 24.26
N ALA A 123 -2.02 -10.04 25.49
CA ALA A 123 -2.67 -8.76 25.78
C ALA A 123 -2.03 -7.59 25.00
N GLU A 124 -0.70 -7.62 24.84
CA GLU A 124 0.05 -6.62 24.07
C GLU A 124 -0.26 -6.68 22.57
N GLN A 125 -0.30 -7.88 21.99
CA GLN A 125 -0.67 -8.08 20.58
C GLN A 125 -2.10 -7.61 20.30
N ALA A 126 -3.04 -7.95 21.19
CA ALA A 126 -4.43 -7.51 21.06
C ALA A 126 -4.57 -5.98 21.15
N LEU A 127 -3.84 -5.35 22.08
CA LEU A 127 -3.82 -3.88 22.20
C LEU A 127 -3.24 -3.22 20.94
N GLY A 128 -2.13 -3.75 20.41
CA GLY A 128 -1.53 -3.28 19.17
C GLY A 128 -2.48 -3.39 17.98
N HIS A 129 -3.15 -4.53 17.83
CA HIS A 129 -4.14 -4.76 16.78
C HIS A 129 -5.29 -3.74 16.86
N LEU A 130 -5.91 -3.59 18.03
CA LEU A 130 -7.03 -2.66 18.22
C LEU A 130 -6.63 -1.19 18.01
N SER A 131 -5.41 -0.83 18.41
CA SER A 131 -4.88 0.52 18.17
C SER A 131 -4.77 0.82 16.67
N GLN A 132 -4.33 -0.16 15.87
CA GLN A 132 -4.30 -0.03 14.41
C GLN A 132 -5.71 -0.03 13.79
N VAL A 133 -6.64 -0.86 14.28
CA VAL A 133 -8.05 -0.85 13.83
C VAL A 133 -8.67 0.53 14.08
N LEU A 134 -8.44 1.11 15.25
CA LEU A 134 -8.88 2.46 15.59
C LEU A 134 -8.24 3.52 14.69
N ALA A 135 -6.93 3.41 14.42
CA ALA A 135 -6.19 4.33 13.56
C ALA A 135 -6.76 4.36 12.13
N VAL A 136 -6.94 3.21 11.48
CA VAL A 136 -7.42 3.14 10.09
C VAL A 136 -8.91 3.50 9.96
N ASN A 137 -9.69 3.40 11.06
CA ASN A 137 -11.12 3.73 11.09
C ASN A 137 -11.44 5.07 11.78
N LEU A 138 -10.43 5.88 12.12
CA LEU A 138 -10.58 7.08 12.94
C LEU A 138 -11.67 8.06 12.44
N SER A 139 -11.87 8.14 11.12
CA SER A 139 -12.97 8.90 10.50
C SER A 139 -14.36 8.64 11.11
N LEU A 140 -14.63 7.41 11.51
CA LEU A 140 -15.92 6.98 12.07
C LEU A 140 -16.14 7.52 13.50
N LEU A 141 -15.07 7.86 14.23
CA LEU A 141 -15.15 8.45 15.58
C LEU A 141 -15.58 9.92 15.56
N PHE A 142 -15.25 10.64 14.50
CA PHE A 142 -15.44 12.10 14.43
C PHE A 142 -16.52 12.54 13.44
N THR A 143 -17.04 11.62 12.61
CA THR A 143 -17.98 11.96 11.54
C THR A 143 -19.30 11.20 11.69
N PRO A 144 -20.46 11.89 11.66
CA PRO A 144 -21.75 11.22 11.65
C PRO A 144 -21.94 10.40 10.35
N PRO A 145 -22.83 9.39 10.34
CA PRO A 145 -23.12 8.60 9.14
C PRO A 145 -23.56 9.48 7.97
N SER A 146 -22.88 9.33 6.83
CA SER A 146 -23.29 9.98 5.59
C SER A 146 -24.61 9.39 5.07
N GLU A 147 -25.28 10.08 4.14
CA GLU A 147 -26.51 9.54 3.54
C GLU A 147 -26.26 8.25 2.75
N ALA A 148 -25.15 8.18 2.02
CA ALA A 148 -24.71 6.98 1.31
C ALA A 148 -24.45 5.80 2.28
N GLU A 149 -23.79 6.05 3.41
CA GLU A 149 -23.56 5.01 4.43
C GLU A 149 -24.86 4.52 5.06
N ARG A 150 -25.83 5.43 5.27
CA ARG A 150 -27.16 5.08 5.79
C ARG A 150 -27.95 4.23 4.80
N GLU A 151 -27.85 4.51 3.52
CA GLU A 151 -28.49 3.71 2.46
C GLU A 151 -27.84 2.33 2.33
N GLN A 152 -26.51 2.26 2.40
CA GLN A 152 -25.75 1.02 2.22
C GLN A 152 -25.81 0.08 3.44
N GLN A 153 -25.66 0.59 4.66
CA GLN A 153 -25.53 -0.24 5.87
C GLN A 153 -26.74 -0.16 6.81
N GLY A 154 -27.69 0.74 6.55
CA GLY A 154 -28.86 0.96 7.41
C GLY A 154 -28.48 1.23 8.86
N ARG A 155 -29.01 0.42 9.79
CA ARG A 155 -28.73 0.56 11.23
C ARG A 155 -27.32 0.10 11.63
N MET A 156 -26.64 -0.71 10.81
CA MET A 156 -25.30 -1.22 11.15
C MET A 156 -24.22 -0.13 11.07
N ALA A 157 -24.44 0.95 10.32
CA ALA A 157 -23.57 2.12 10.34
C ALA A 157 -23.38 2.73 11.74
N ARG A 158 -24.34 2.51 12.66
CA ARG A 158 -24.23 2.92 14.06
C ARG A 158 -23.34 1.98 14.86
N VAL A 159 -23.47 0.67 14.65
CA VAL A 159 -22.71 -0.36 15.38
C VAL A 159 -21.20 -0.14 15.23
N SER A 160 -20.71 0.11 14.00
CA SER A 160 -19.30 0.35 13.76
C SER A 160 -18.77 1.59 14.51
N ARG A 161 -19.61 2.63 14.68
CA ARG A 161 -19.23 3.84 15.42
C ARG A 161 -19.25 3.62 16.93
N GLU A 162 -20.31 2.98 17.44
CA GLU A 162 -20.42 2.62 18.85
C GLU A 162 -19.28 1.68 19.29
N LEU A 163 -18.87 0.75 18.41
CA LEU A 163 -17.68 -0.06 18.63
C LEU A 163 -16.45 0.81 18.83
N LEU A 164 -16.14 1.69 17.87
CA LEU A 164 -14.92 2.50 17.92
C LEU A 164 -14.95 3.44 19.13
N HIS A 165 -16.10 4.07 19.44
CA HIS A 165 -16.24 4.88 20.66
C HIS A 165 -15.93 4.04 21.91
N HIS A 166 -16.51 2.85 22.02
CA HIS A 166 -16.27 1.96 23.15
C HIS A 166 -14.79 1.52 23.24
N LEU A 167 -14.16 1.18 22.11
CA LEU A 167 -12.75 0.82 22.05
C LEU A 167 -11.86 1.99 22.54
N VAL A 168 -12.16 3.22 22.11
CA VAL A 168 -11.39 4.41 22.52
C VAL A 168 -11.60 4.74 24.00
N GLU A 169 -12.83 4.69 24.51
CA GLU A 169 -13.11 4.90 25.94
C GLU A 169 -12.32 3.91 26.81
N GLU A 170 -12.14 2.69 26.33
CA GLU A 170 -11.46 1.63 27.05
C GLU A 170 -9.93 1.67 26.90
N ILE A 171 -9.41 2.01 25.73
CA ILE A 171 -7.97 2.02 25.45
C ILE A 171 -7.31 3.35 25.83
N GLY A 172 -8.02 4.46 25.62
CA GLY A 172 -7.54 5.84 25.80
C GLY A 172 -7.06 6.48 24.50
N TYR A 173 -7.43 7.75 24.28
CA TYR A 173 -7.09 8.52 23.08
C TYR A 173 -5.57 8.67 22.84
N GLU A 174 -4.78 8.87 23.89
CA GLU A 174 -3.32 9.09 23.80
C GLU A 174 -2.61 7.92 23.10
N LYS A 175 -2.88 6.68 23.51
CA LYS A 175 -2.26 5.47 22.94
C LYS A 175 -2.64 5.23 21.50
N VAL A 176 -3.91 5.48 21.16
CA VAL A 176 -4.42 5.32 19.79
C VAL A 176 -3.70 6.27 18.83
N LEU A 177 -3.50 7.51 19.27
CA LEU A 177 -2.84 8.53 18.47
C LEU A 177 -1.34 8.29 18.34
N GLU A 178 -0.68 7.75 19.36
CA GLU A 178 0.74 7.34 19.29
C GLU A 178 0.94 6.27 18.20
N HIS A 179 0.15 5.20 18.23
CA HIS A 179 0.19 4.15 17.21
C HIS A 179 -0.17 4.66 15.81
N LEU A 180 -1.13 5.58 15.70
CA LEU A 180 -1.49 6.19 14.43
C LEU A 180 -0.34 7.04 13.86
N VAL A 181 0.36 7.82 14.70
CA VAL A 181 1.53 8.60 14.29
C VAL A 181 2.63 7.66 13.77
N ASP A 182 2.91 6.58 14.48
CA ASP A 182 3.89 5.58 14.04
C ASP A 182 3.51 4.94 12.70
N GLU A 183 2.22 4.63 12.52
CA GLU A 183 1.69 4.07 11.29
C GLU A 183 1.81 5.05 10.11
N ILE A 184 1.47 6.32 10.32
CA ILE A 184 1.66 7.38 9.32
C ILE A 184 3.13 7.44 8.91
N TRP A 185 4.06 7.44 9.88
CA TRP A 185 5.49 7.46 9.58
C TRP A 185 5.94 6.20 8.84
N ARG A 186 5.40 5.03 9.19
CA ARG A 186 5.68 3.76 8.50
C ARG A 186 5.29 3.86 7.02
N ILE A 187 4.10 4.37 6.72
CA ILE A 187 3.63 4.60 5.35
C ILE A 187 4.51 5.62 4.64
N LEU A 188 4.78 6.77 5.27
CA LEU A 188 5.55 7.86 4.66
C LEU A 188 7.00 7.48 4.34
N ARG A 189 7.62 6.54 5.07
CA ARG A 189 8.97 6.02 4.76
C ARG A 189 9.05 5.36 3.38
N GLN A 190 7.95 4.83 2.87
CA GLN A 190 7.90 4.24 1.54
C GLN A 190 7.70 5.27 0.42
N ARG A 191 7.46 6.55 0.78
CA ARG A 191 7.22 7.67 -0.15
C ARG A 191 6.17 7.32 -1.24
N PRO A 192 4.95 6.90 -0.84
CA PRO A 192 3.89 6.62 -1.81
C PRO A 192 3.51 7.88 -2.58
N ILE A 193 3.09 7.70 -3.84
CA ILE A 193 2.57 8.81 -4.65
C ILE A 193 1.21 9.28 -4.14
N GLN A 194 0.34 8.32 -3.78
CA GLN A 194 -0.95 8.60 -3.19
C GLN A 194 -0.81 8.81 -1.68
N VAL A 195 -0.94 10.06 -1.24
CA VAL A 195 -0.83 10.45 0.18
C VAL A 195 -2.14 10.97 0.77
N GLU A 196 -3.25 10.91 0.03
CA GLU A 196 -4.52 11.51 0.43
C GLU A 196 -5.07 10.90 1.72
N GLN A 197 -5.00 9.57 1.86
CA GLN A 197 -5.38 8.90 3.11
C GLN A 197 -4.52 9.35 4.29
N VAL A 198 -3.20 9.50 4.08
CA VAL A 198 -2.28 10.02 5.10
C VAL A 198 -2.64 11.45 5.49
N LYS A 199 -2.90 12.32 4.52
CA LYS A 199 -3.33 13.70 4.78
C LYS A 199 -4.61 13.73 5.61
N ARG A 200 -5.62 12.91 5.27
CA ARG A 200 -6.87 12.79 6.05
C ARG A 200 -6.64 12.33 7.48
N MET A 201 -5.76 11.35 7.70
CA MET A 201 -5.38 10.92 9.05
C MET A 201 -4.74 12.07 9.84
N ILE A 202 -3.81 12.82 9.23
CA ILE A 202 -3.19 13.99 9.86
C ILE A 202 -4.22 15.08 10.18
N THR A 203 -5.16 15.36 9.27
CA THR A 203 -6.26 16.30 9.52
C THR A 203 -7.09 15.87 10.72
N GLN A 204 -7.41 14.58 10.84
CA GLN A 204 -8.18 14.06 11.98
C GLN A 204 -7.42 14.22 13.30
N ILE A 205 -6.11 13.98 13.31
CA ILE A 205 -5.26 14.24 14.49
C ILE A 205 -5.29 15.73 14.84
N ALA A 206 -5.19 16.63 13.85
CA ALA A 206 -5.24 18.08 14.07
C ALA A 206 -6.59 18.53 14.67
N VAL A 207 -7.70 17.97 14.17
CA VAL A 207 -9.05 18.23 14.70
C VAL A 207 -9.19 17.68 16.12
N ALA A 208 -8.74 16.46 16.39
CA ALA A 208 -8.78 15.86 17.73
C ALA A 208 -7.99 16.71 18.74
N ARG A 209 -6.84 17.24 18.33
CA ARG A 209 -5.98 18.08 19.17
C ARG A 209 -6.56 19.45 19.50
N SER A 210 -7.39 20.01 18.62
CA SER A 210 -8.05 21.30 18.91
C SER A 210 -9.26 21.14 19.83
N ASN A 211 -9.69 19.92 20.13
CA ASN A 211 -10.81 19.65 21.02
C ASN A 211 -10.37 19.69 22.50
N PRO A 212 -10.87 20.62 23.33
CA PRO A 212 -10.49 20.74 24.74
C PRO A 212 -10.96 19.56 25.61
N ASP A 213 -11.90 18.74 25.13
CA ASP A 213 -12.39 17.56 25.84
C ASP A 213 -11.50 16.31 25.62
N ILE A 214 -10.47 16.40 24.77
CA ILE A 214 -9.55 15.30 24.45
C ILE A 214 -8.18 15.60 25.06
N ASP A 215 -7.76 14.81 26.06
CA ASP A 215 -6.40 14.88 26.62
C ASP A 215 -5.44 14.02 25.80
N LEU A 216 -4.37 14.65 25.29
CA LEU A 216 -3.42 14.05 24.36
C LEU A 216 -2.03 13.78 24.94
N GLY A 217 -1.79 14.16 26.20
CA GLY A 217 -0.53 13.88 26.88
C GLY A 217 0.74 14.28 26.12
N ALA A 218 1.82 13.51 26.27
CA ALA A 218 3.15 13.82 25.71
C ALA A 218 3.31 13.45 24.22
N THR A 219 2.38 12.66 23.69
CA THR A 219 2.29 12.22 22.27
C THR A 219 2.12 13.39 21.29
N GLY A 220 1.80 14.59 21.79
CA GLY A 220 1.70 15.81 20.98
C GLY A 220 2.92 16.08 20.10
N LEU A 221 4.15 15.79 20.54
CA LEU A 221 5.35 16.16 19.77
C LEU A 221 5.48 15.43 18.42
N GLY A 222 5.10 14.15 18.35
CA GLY A 222 5.16 13.35 17.11
C GLY A 222 4.07 13.75 16.11
N ALA A 223 2.87 14.01 16.62
CA ALA A 223 1.74 14.53 15.87
C ALA A 223 2.00 15.96 15.34
N ASP A 224 2.65 16.82 16.14
CA ASP A 224 2.91 18.22 15.81
C ASP A 224 3.73 18.35 14.54
N ARG A 225 4.73 17.51 14.36
CA ARG A 225 5.56 17.50 13.15
C ARG A 225 4.75 17.13 11.90
N LEU A 226 3.84 16.17 12.02
CA LEU A 226 2.97 15.78 10.91
C LEU A 226 1.97 16.89 10.58
N ILE A 227 1.33 17.49 11.59
CA ILE A 227 0.39 18.60 11.41
C ILE A 227 1.10 19.81 10.80
N SER A 228 2.26 20.21 11.35
CA SER A 228 3.02 21.35 10.85
C SER A 228 3.49 21.14 9.41
N SER A 229 3.77 19.90 9.00
CA SER A 229 4.18 19.60 7.62
C SER A 229 3.13 19.94 6.55
N LEU A 230 1.85 20.04 6.93
CA LEU A 230 0.75 20.39 6.04
C LEU A 230 0.22 21.80 6.29
N TYR A 231 0.00 22.17 7.56
CA TYR A 231 -0.80 23.34 7.94
C TYR A 231 -0.02 24.50 8.57
N GLY A 232 1.24 24.28 8.98
CA GLY A 232 2.03 25.27 9.72
C GLY A 232 3.53 25.12 9.51
N THR A 233 3.94 24.94 8.26
CA THR A 233 5.29 24.47 7.89
C THR A 233 6.36 25.52 8.14
N THR A 234 6.01 26.78 8.01
CA THR A 234 6.91 27.92 8.10
C THR A 234 6.28 29.04 8.93
N ASP A 235 7.05 30.08 9.24
CA ASP A 235 6.60 31.14 10.15
C ASP A 235 5.43 31.92 9.57
N ALA A 236 5.40 32.14 8.25
CA ALA A 236 4.32 32.89 7.62
C ALA A 236 3.02 32.10 7.42
N CYS A 237 3.01 30.78 7.64
CA CYS A 237 1.78 29.97 7.64
C CYS A 237 1.55 29.22 8.96
N ARG A 238 2.30 29.51 10.03
CA ARG A 238 2.33 28.73 11.28
C ARG A 238 0.95 28.47 11.89
N GLU A 239 0.06 29.44 11.78
CA GLU A 239 -1.31 29.41 12.32
C GLU A 239 -2.37 28.94 11.32
N ASP A 240 -1.98 28.42 10.16
CA ASP A 240 -2.86 28.02 9.05
C ASP A 240 -3.78 29.17 8.54
N PRO A 241 -3.21 30.29 8.05
CA PRO A 241 -3.97 31.52 7.74
C PRO A 241 -4.87 31.43 6.49
N GLY A 242 -4.79 30.35 5.72
CA GLY A 242 -5.40 30.19 4.41
C GLY A 242 -4.51 30.70 3.27
N VAL A 243 -4.63 30.05 2.10
CA VAL A 243 -3.72 30.25 0.94
C VAL A 243 -3.71 31.68 0.41
N GLU A 244 -4.84 32.39 0.44
CA GLU A 244 -4.94 33.79 -0.01
C GLU A 244 -4.19 34.76 0.90
N VAL A 245 -4.32 34.56 2.23
CA VAL A 245 -3.61 35.38 3.22
C VAL A 245 -2.12 35.10 3.13
N TYR A 246 -1.72 33.84 3.02
CA TYR A 246 -0.32 33.46 2.81
C TYR A 246 0.25 34.11 1.54
N ARG A 247 -0.47 34.05 0.41
CA ARG A 247 -0.05 34.71 -0.84
C ARG A 247 0.18 36.20 -0.66
N THR A 248 -0.68 36.88 0.10
CA THR A 248 -0.54 38.32 0.40
C THR A 248 0.70 38.60 1.25
N ARG A 249 1.02 37.72 2.21
CA ARG A 249 2.23 37.85 3.04
C ARG A 249 3.51 37.80 2.21
N LEU A 250 3.55 36.95 1.18
CA LEU A 250 4.72 36.83 0.28
C LEU A 250 5.09 38.14 -0.43
N ASP A 251 4.11 39.00 -0.76
CA ASP A 251 4.38 40.28 -1.43
C ASP A 251 5.21 41.24 -0.57
N GLY A 252 5.10 41.13 0.76
CA GLY A 252 5.82 41.95 1.72
C GLY A 252 7.18 41.40 2.16
N MET A 253 7.56 40.21 1.69
CA MET A 253 8.82 39.56 2.08
C MET A 253 9.99 40.05 1.24
N ASP A 254 11.15 40.22 1.89
CA ASP A 254 12.43 40.38 1.22
C ASP A 254 13.03 39.02 0.82
N ASP A 255 14.14 39.05 0.10
CA ASP A 255 14.80 37.82 -0.40
C ASP A 255 15.23 36.89 0.74
N SER A 256 15.59 37.43 1.91
CA SER A 256 16.00 36.63 3.08
C SER A 256 14.82 35.91 3.71
N ALA A 257 13.67 36.59 3.85
CA ALA A 257 12.44 35.98 4.34
C ALA A 257 11.91 34.93 3.34
N LEU A 258 11.96 35.21 2.04
CA LEU A 258 11.59 34.23 1.01
C LEU A 258 12.49 33.00 1.02
N GLN A 259 13.80 33.19 1.21
CA GLN A 259 14.75 32.09 1.36
C GLN A 259 14.44 31.24 2.61
N TYR A 260 14.12 31.88 3.74
CA TYR A 260 13.75 31.17 4.96
C TYR A 260 12.48 30.31 4.77
N GLU A 261 11.45 30.87 4.12
CA GLU A 261 10.25 30.13 3.75
C GLU A 261 10.58 28.96 2.82
N ALA A 262 11.35 29.20 1.75
CA ALA A 262 11.77 28.20 0.79
C ALA A 262 12.49 27.02 1.46
N THR A 263 13.50 27.29 2.29
CA THR A 263 14.24 26.26 3.02
C THR A 263 13.34 25.51 4.01
N GLY A 264 12.41 26.19 4.67
CA GLY A 264 11.47 25.57 5.61
C GLY A 264 10.55 24.55 4.94
N PHE A 265 9.92 24.93 3.82
CA PHE A 265 9.10 24.00 3.04
C PHE A 265 9.92 22.85 2.45
N ALA A 266 11.09 23.15 1.88
CA ALA A 266 11.99 22.14 1.32
C ALA A 266 12.33 21.07 2.36
N ARG A 267 12.78 21.50 3.54
CA ARG A 267 13.14 20.59 4.64
C ARG A 267 11.96 19.72 5.06
N SER A 268 10.80 20.34 5.32
CA SER A 268 9.60 19.58 5.71
C SER A 268 9.19 18.56 4.66
N MET A 269 9.24 18.96 3.38
CA MET A 269 8.92 18.11 2.24
C MET A 269 9.86 16.90 2.14
N HIS A 270 11.17 17.09 2.24
CA HIS A 270 12.14 15.99 2.15
C HIS A 270 12.11 15.08 3.38
N ASP A 271 11.86 15.64 4.56
CA ASP A 271 11.76 14.88 5.82
C ASP A 271 10.53 13.96 5.82
N THR A 272 9.37 14.48 5.41
CA THR A 272 8.08 13.79 5.52
C THR A 272 7.64 13.10 4.24
N GLY A 273 8.09 13.58 3.08
CA GLY A 273 7.50 13.25 1.79
C GLY A 273 6.14 13.92 1.54
N LEU A 274 5.63 14.74 2.47
CA LEU A 274 4.37 15.48 2.32
C LEU A 274 4.64 16.90 1.84
N VAL A 275 3.77 17.39 0.96
CA VAL A 275 3.84 18.78 0.50
C VAL A 275 2.65 19.57 1.03
N SER A 276 2.96 20.63 1.78
CA SER A 276 1.97 21.62 2.20
C SER A 276 1.40 22.38 1.00
N PRO A 277 0.09 22.65 0.95
CA PRO A 277 -0.50 23.47 -0.10
C PRO A 277 0.08 24.89 -0.18
N TYR A 278 0.59 25.44 0.93
CA TYR A 278 1.31 26.72 0.95
C TYR A 278 2.60 26.70 0.13
N HIS A 279 3.25 25.55 0.01
CA HIS A 279 4.44 25.39 -0.82
C HIS A 279 4.11 25.59 -2.31
N ALA A 280 2.93 25.16 -2.77
CA ALA A 280 2.50 25.43 -4.14
C ALA A 280 2.33 26.93 -4.41
N VAL A 281 1.79 27.67 -3.44
CA VAL A 281 1.66 29.14 -3.52
C VAL A 281 3.03 29.80 -3.57
N LEU A 282 3.95 29.40 -2.69
CA LEU A 282 5.32 29.91 -2.65
C LEU A 282 6.04 29.64 -3.99
N LEU A 283 6.03 28.40 -4.48
CA LEU A 283 6.78 28.02 -5.67
C LEU A 283 6.31 28.81 -6.91
N ARG A 284 4.99 28.98 -7.08
CA ARG A 284 4.43 29.83 -8.14
C ARG A 284 4.80 31.30 -7.97
N PHE A 285 4.84 31.81 -6.74
CA PHE A 285 5.28 33.18 -6.47
C PHE A 285 6.75 33.38 -6.86
N LEU A 286 7.61 32.44 -6.53
CA LEU A 286 9.06 32.49 -6.82
C LEU A 286 9.37 32.50 -8.32
N LEU A 287 8.49 31.96 -9.18
CA LEU A 287 8.62 32.09 -10.64
C LEU A 287 8.67 33.56 -11.12
N THR A 288 8.19 34.51 -10.31
CA THR A 288 8.23 35.95 -10.59
C THR A 288 9.50 36.65 -10.08
N LYS A 289 10.33 35.96 -9.28
CA LYS A 289 11.50 36.51 -8.57
C LYS A 289 12.84 36.01 -9.12
N GLY A 290 12.87 34.84 -9.77
CA GLY A 290 14.06 34.26 -10.40
C GLY A 290 14.36 32.83 -9.96
N GLU A 291 15.36 32.20 -10.57
CA GLU A 291 15.59 30.74 -10.44
C GLU A 291 16.34 30.32 -9.17
N TYR A 292 17.12 31.22 -8.56
CA TYR A 292 17.94 30.88 -7.39
C TYR A 292 17.09 30.35 -6.23
N LEU A 293 15.98 31.03 -5.92
CA LEU A 293 15.08 30.62 -4.83
C LEU A 293 14.25 29.37 -5.18
N LEU A 294 14.08 29.03 -6.46
CA LEU A 294 13.39 27.78 -6.85
C LEU A 294 14.21 26.55 -6.44
N GLY A 295 15.54 26.60 -6.61
CA GLY A 295 16.43 25.53 -6.17
C GLY A 295 16.38 25.31 -4.66
N GLU A 296 16.30 26.40 -3.89
CA GLU A 296 16.15 26.35 -2.43
C GLU A 296 14.77 25.80 -2.00
N ALA A 297 13.69 26.25 -2.64
CA ALA A 297 12.32 25.80 -2.32
C ALA A 297 12.11 24.30 -2.63
N LEU A 298 12.75 23.81 -3.68
CA LEU A 298 12.75 22.39 -4.03
C LEU A 298 13.74 21.56 -3.18
N GLY A 299 14.63 22.21 -2.42
CA GLY A 299 15.65 21.55 -1.61
C GLY A 299 16.67 20.77 -2.42
N LEU A 300 17.05 21.29 -3.60
CA LEU A 300 17.89 20.55 -4.54
C LEU A 300 19.34 20.45 -4.05
N SER A 301 20.01 19.36 -4.40
CA SER A 301 21.45 19.16 -4.28
C SER A 301 22.19 19.86 -5.41
N SER A 302 23.50 19.63 -5.55
CA SER A 302 24.24 20.09 -6.74
C SER A 302 23.71 19.48 -8.03
N THR A 303 23.28 18.22 -8.01
CA THR A 303 22.74 17.52 -9.18
C THR A 303 21.41 18.13 -9.61
N GLY A 304 20.48 18.30 -8.66
CA GLY A 304 19.19 18.90 -8.95
C GLY A 304 19.32 20.36 -9.40
N ARG A 305 20.21 21.15 -8.79
CA ARG A 305 20.46 22.55 -9.21
C ARG A 305 21.02 22.63 -10.62
N ASP A 306 21.96 21.76 -11.00
CA ASP A 306 22.48 21.71 -12.38
C ASP A 306 21.36 21.38 -13.37
N SER A 307 20.54 20.37 -13.04
CA SER A 307 19.39 19.98 -13.88
C SER A 307 18.38 21.11 -14.02
N LEU A 308 18.07 21.82 -12.93
CA LEU A 308 17.21 23.00 -12.96
C LEU A 308 17.77 24.08 -13.89
N LEU A 309 19.07 24.40 -13.80
CA LEU A 309 19.70 25.43 -14.62
C LEU A 309 19.72 25.06 -16.11
N CYS A 310 20.09 23.82 -16.43
CA CYS A 310 20.15 23.34 -17.81
C CYS A 310 18.77 23.31 -18.49
N TYR A 311 17.71 23.02 -17.72
CA TYR A 311 16.35 22.83 -18.23
C TYR A 311 15.35 23.86 -17.66
N HIS A 312 15.82 25.05 -17.29
CA HIS A 312 15.05 26.04 -16.54
C HIS A 312 13.72 26.42 -17.19
N GLU A 313 13.68 26.62 -18.51
CA GLU A 313 12.43 26.93 -19.23
C GLU A 313 11.41 25.78 -19.11
N LEU A 314 11.86 24.53 -19.25
CA LEU A 314 10.99 23.36 -19.11
C LEU A 314 10.46 23.27 -17.68
N VAL A 315 11.33 23.39 -16.68
CA VAL A 315 10.94 23.32 -15.27
C VAL A 315 9.97 24.43 -14.89
N ARG A 316 10.21 25.66 -15.37
CA ARG A 316 9.29 26.78 -15.20
C ARG A 316 7.90 26.45 -15.74
N ASN A 317 7.81 25.96 -16.99
CA ASN A 317 6.52 25.61 -17.60
C ASN A 317 5.83 24.45 -16.87
N LEU A 318 6.59 23.45 -16.39
CA LEU A 318 6.05 22.37 -15.56
C LEU A 318 5.45 22.91 -14.25
N ILE A 319 6.10 23.86 -13.58
CA ILE A 319 5.56 24.49 -12.37
C ILE A 319 4.31 25.31 -12.70
N GLU A 320 4.34 26.13 -13.75
CA GLU A 320 3.20 26.98 -14.15
C GLU A 320 1.94 26.16 -14.45
N GLU A 321 2.09 25.01 -15.11
CA GLU A 321 0.97 24.18 -15.55
C GLU A 321 0.54 23.14 -14.50
N ALA A 322 1.48 22.50 -13.80
CA ALA A 322 1.19 21.33 -12.95
C ALA A 322 1.03 21.65 -11.47
N VAL A 323 1.62 22.73 -10.96
CA VAL A 323 1.65 23.04 -9.52
C VAL A 323 0.48 23.94 -9.14
N HIS A 324 -0.49 23.37 -8.44
CA HIS A 324 -1.64 24.03 -7.84
C HIS A 324 -1.77 23.58 -6.38
N VAL A 325 -2.65 24.21 -5.60
CA VAL A 325 -2.90 23.86 -4.19
C VAL A 325 -3.32 22.39 -4.07
N GLU A 326 -4.19 21.92 -4.97
CA GLU A 326 -4.73 20.56 -5.01
C GLU A 326 -3.71 19.54 -5.53
N THR A 327 -2.71 19.99 -6.30
CA THR A 327 -1.66 19.15 -6.88
C THR A 327 -0.29 19.39 -6.25
N ALA A 328 -0.25 20.02 -5.06
CA ALA A 328 0.98 20.40 -4.37
C ALA A 328 1.94 19.22 -4.18
N GLN A 329 1.42 18.00 -4.02
CA GLN A 329 2.25 16.80 -3.89
C GLN A 329 3.21 16.59 -5.06
N GLY A 330 2.85 17.05 -6.27
CA GLY A 330 3.71 16.98 -7.45
C GLY A 330 5.01 17.77 -7.35
N ILE A 331 5.12 18.71 -6.40
CA ILE A 331 6.37 19.45 -6.13
C ILE A 331 7.48 18.50 -5.66
N TYR A 332 7.14 17.53 -4.81
CA TYR A 332 8.12 16.55 -4.35
C TYR A 332 8.55 15.61 -5.49
N GLY A 333 7.60 15.22 -6.36
CA GLY A 333 7.89 14.51 -7.60
C GLY A 333 8.85 15.29 -8.50
N LEU A 334 8.60 16.59 -8.71
CA LEU A 334 9.47 17.46 -9.49
C LEU A 334 10.87 17.57 -8.89
N ALA A 335 10.97 17.78 -7.56
CA ALA A 335 12.25 17.86 -6.88
C ALA A 335 13.09 16.58 -7.10
N LEU A 336 12.48 15.41 -6.91
CA LEU A 336 13.17 14.14 -7.09
C LEU A 336 13.46 13.80 -8.55
N LEU A 337 12.60 14.21 -9.49
CA LEU A 337 12.89 14.10 -10.92
C LEU A 337 14.20 14.82 -11.28
N LEU A 338 14.39 16.03 -10.74
CA LEU A 338 15.62 16.81 -10.93
C LEU A 338 16.81 16.17 -10.23
N GLU A 339 16.65 15.66 -9.00
CA GLU A 339 17.71 14.93 -8.28
C GLU A 339 18.19 13.67 -9.03
N ARG A 340 17.27 12.98 -9.70
CA ARG A 340 17.62 11.80 -10.51
C ARG A 340 18.40 12.15 -11.79
N GLY A 341 18.42 13.42 -12.20
CA GLY A 341 19.11 13.86 -13.41
C GLY A 341 18.57 13.25 -14.71
N ILE A 342 17.34 12.71 -14.72
CA ILE A 342 16.81 12.01 -15.90
C ILE A 342 16.59 12.93 -17.10
N LEU A 343 16.54 14.25 -16.89
CA LEU A 343 16.42 15.22 -17.98
C LEU A 343 17.64 15.21 -18.94
N TYR A 344 18.81 14.76 -18.46
CA TYR A 344 20.00 14.59 -19.30
C TYR A 344 19.90 13.41 -20.28
N GLN A 345 18.92 12.53 -20.11
CA GLN A 345 18.61 11.54 -21.12
C GLN A 345 17.97 12.27 -22.31
N PRO A 346 18.57 12.21 -23.53
CA PRO A 346 18.14 13.00 -24.67
C PRO A 346 16.63 12.97 -24.99
N PRO A 347 15.89 11.84 -24.85
CA PRO A 347 14.47 11.81 -25.21
C PRO A 347 13.55 12.40 -24.13
N VAL A 348 14.00 12.54 -22.88
CA VAL A 348 13.10 12.86 -21.75
C VAL A 348 12.59 14.29 -21.80
N ALA A 349 13.48 15.29 -21.93
CA ALA A 349 13.07 16.69 -21.98
C ALA A 349 12.13 17.01 -23.17
N PRO A 350 12.41 16.56 -24.42
CA PRO A 350 11.46 16.68 -25.52
C PRO A 350 10.12 15.98 -25.26
N ALA A 351 10.13 14.80 -24.63
CA ALA A 351 8.91 14.09 -24.28
C ALA A 351 8.06 14.84 -23.25
N LEU A 352 8.68 15.52 -22.27
CA LEU A 352 7.98 16.38 -21.30
C LEU A 352 7.39 17.63 -21.96
N TRP A 353 8.09 18.25 -22.91
CA TRP A 353 7.50 19.33 -23.72
C TRP A 353 6.27 18.87 -24.50
N ARG A 354 6.30 17.65 -25.05
CA ARG A 354 5.11 17.04 -25.65
C ARG A 354 3.98 16.86 -24.63
N GLN A 355 4.29 16.48 -23.39
CA GLN A 355 3.26 16.36 -22.35
C GLN A 355 2.60 17.70 -22.01
N LEU A 356 3.37 18.79 -21.92
CA LEU A 356 2.85 20.13 -21.70
C LEU A 356 1.85 20.55 -22.80
N ALA A 357 2.14 20.16 -24.05
CA ALA A 357 1.29 20.42 -25.21
C ALA A 357 0.17 19.38 -25.42
N LEU A 358 0.10 18.33 -24.60
CA LEU A 358 -0.76 17.19 -24.83
C LEU A 358 -2.25 17.57 -24.76
N GLN A 359 -3.00 17.14 -25.77
CA GLN A 359 -4.46 17.26 -25.79
C GLN A 359 -5.07 16.01 -25.18
N VAL A 360 -5.57 16.13 -23.95
CA VAL A 360 -6.25 15.03 -23.25
C VAL A 360 -7.62 14.76 -23.90
N SER A 361 -7.86 13.51 -24.27
CA SER A 361 -9.11 13.06 -24.90
C SER A 361 -10.32 13.33 -23.99
N PRO A 362 -11.54 13.45 -24.55
CA PRO A 362 -12.75 13.63 -23.73
C PRO A 362 -12.91 12.55 -22.67
N ARG A 363 -12.69 11.28 -23.04
CA ARG A 363 -12.82 10.14 -22.12
C ARG A 363 -11.80 10.17 -20.99
N SER A 364 -10.55 10.48 -21.30
CA SER A 364 -9.49 10.57 -20.30
C SER A 364 -9.72 11.75 -19.35
N ARG A 365 -10.28 12.85 -19.85
CA ARG A 365 -10.69 14.00 -19.04
C ARG A 365 -11.85 13.66 -18.10
N GLU A 366 -12.87 12.98 -18.60
CA GLU A 366 -14.01 12.53 -17.78
C GLU A 366 -13.55 11.63 -16.63
N ARG A 367 -12.70 10.62 -16.92
CA ARG A 367 -12.13 9.74 -15.90
C ARG A 367 -11.36 10.51 -14.82
N LEU A 368 -10.50 11.44 -15.24
CA LEU A 368 -9.76 12.26 -14.30
C LEU A 368 -10.74 13.09 -13.44
N HIS A 369 -11.70 13.78 -14.04
CA HIS A 369 -12.65 14.59 -13.28
C HIS A 369 -13.54 13.77 -12.32
N GLU A 370 -13.88 12.54 -12.66
CA GLU A 370 -14.68 11.66 -11.81
C GLU A 370 -13.95 11.30 -10.50
N VAL A 371 -12.66 10.99 -10.57
CA VAL A 371 -11.86 10.60 -9.39
C VAL A 371 -11.39 11.83 -8.61
N PHE A 372 -11.00 12.87 -9.33
CA PHE A 372 -10.19 13.95 -8.78
C PHE A 372 -10.91 15.29 -8.69
N GLY A 373 -12.06 15.43 -9.36
CA GLY A 373 -12.75 16.69 -9.53
C GLY A 373 -12.18 17.53 -10.70
N PRO A 374 -12.87 18.62 -11.06
CA PRO A 374 -12.54 19.44 -12.22
C PRO A 374 -11.46 20.52 -11.97
N VAL A 375 -10.97 20.65 -10.73
CA VAL A 375 -9.99 21.67 -10.34
C VAL A 375 -8.76 21.00 -9.68
N PRO A 376 -7.52 21.31 -10.14
CA PRO A 376 -7.21 21.98 -11.41
C PRO A 376 -7.67 21.12 -12.60
N ASP A 377 -7.49 21.63 -13.82
CA ASP A 377 -7.91 20.90 -15.01
C ASP A 377 -7.23 19.52 -15.13
N ALA A 378 -7.84 18.63 -15.92
CA ALA A 378 -7.32 17.26 -16.12
C ALA A 378 -5.86 17.23 -16.61
N ARG A 379 -5.42 18.23 -17.39
CA ARG A 379 -4.06 18.29 -17.91
C ARG A 379 -3.06 18.58 -16.79
N ALA A 380 -3.34 19.56 -15.93
CA ALA A 380 -2.54 19.87 -14.74
C ALA A 380 -2.48 18.66 -13.79
N ARG A 381 -3.62 17.97 -13.59
CA ARG A 381 -3.69 16.75 -12.78
C ARG A 381 -2.78 15.65 -13.33
N LEU A 382 -2.85 15.41 -14.64
CA LEU A 382 -2.02 14.40 -15.32
C LEU A 382 -0.54 14.79 -15.27
N LEU A 383 -0.19 16.06 -15.50
CA LEU A 383 1.18 16.58 -15.39
C LEU A 383 1.75 16.36 -13.98
N SER A 384 1.00 16.71 -12.94
CA SER A 384 1.42 16.47 -11.56
C SER A 384 1.61 14.98 -11.24
N GLY A 385 0.73 14.12 -11.74
CA GLY A 385 0.87 12.66 -11.63
C GLY A 385 2.13 12.14 -12.30
N MET A 386 2.45 12.61 -13.51
CA MET A 386 3.68 12.23 -14.22
C MET A 386 4.94 12.68 -13.49
N LEU A 387 4.96 13.92 -12.97
CA LEU A 387 6.09 14.39 -12.14
C LEU A 387 6.29 13.50 -10.92
N SER A 388 5.19 13.07 -10.29
CA SER A 388 5.23 12.17 -9.14
C SER A 388 5.79 10.80 -9.51
N ILE A 389 5.30 10.14 -10.57
CA ILE A 389 5.83 8.83 -11.00
C ILE A 389 7.31 8.92 -11.41
N LEU A 390 7.69 9.95 -12.15
CA LEU A 390 9.08 10.13 -12.60
C LEU A 390 10.01 10.49 -11.44
N GLY A 391 9.54 11.21 -10.41
CA GLY A 391 10.34 11.47 -9.21
C GLY A 391 10.41 10.28 -8.26
N LEU A 392 9.32 9.52 -8.14
CA LEU A 392 9.10 8.45 -7.17
C LEU A 392 8.68 7.14 -7.87
N PRO A 393 9.56 6.52 -8.67
CA PRO A 393 9.20 5.31 -9.41
C PRO A 393 8.73 4.16 -8.52
N LEU A 394 9.25 4.05 -7.29
CA LEU A 394 8.88 3.03 -6.32
C LEU A 394 7.68 3.42 -5.43
N GLY A 395 7.12 4.62 -5.63
CA GLY A 395 5.91 5.07 -4.92
C GLY A 395 4.61 4.77 -5.67
N VAL A 396 4.70 4.14 -6.85
CA VAL A 396 3.54 3.66 -7.61
C VAL A 396 2.81 2.59 -6.78
N GLY A 397 1.49 2.59 -6.82
CA GLY A 397 0.65 1.64 -6.10
C GLY A 397 -0.36 0.99 -7.01
N GLN A 398 -0.69 -0.28 -6.77
CA GLN A 398 -1.78 -0.98 -7.48
C GLN A 398 -3.16 -0.67 -6.87
N GLY A 399 -3.19 -0.10 -5.67
CA GLY A 399 -4.44 0.07 -4.91
C GLY A 399 -5.06 -1.28 -4.51
N ASP A 400 -6.38 -1.31 -4.36
CA ASP A 400 -7.16 -2.52 -4.09
C ASP A 400 -7.45 -3.36 -5.36
N ASN A 401 -6.65 -3.19 -6.40
CA ASN A 401 -6.90 -3.75 -7.73
C ASN A 401 -5.91 -4.90 -8.04
N PRO A 402 -6.34 -5.97 -8.73
CA PRO A 402 -5.46 -7.10 -9.10
C PRO A 402 -4.57 -6.77 -10.31
N THR A 403 -3.91 -5.61 -10.32
CA THR A 403 -3.17 -5.06 -11.47
C THR A 403 -1.67 -4.91 -11.20
N CYS A 404 -1.12 -5.76 -10.32
CA CYS A 404 0.28 -5.74 -9.87
C CYS A 404 1.31 -5.67 -11.03
N GLN A 405 1.04 -6.38 -12.13
CA GLN A 405 1.91 -6.38 -13.32
C GLN A 405 1.98 -5.00 -13.97
N SER A 406 0.83 -4.32 -14.11
CA SER A 406 0.75 -2.98 -14.70
C SER A 406 1.45 -1.94 -13.81
N ALA A 407 1.22 -1.99 -12.50
CA ALA A 407 1.88 -1.10 -11.54
C ALA A 407 3.41 -1.30 -11.55
N ARG A 408 3.88 -2.55 -11.64
CA ARG A 408 5.31 -2.87 -11.78
C ARG A 408 5.90 -2.39 -13.10
N ALA A 409 5.17 -2.53 -14.21
CA ALA A 409 5.60 -2.00 -15.50
C ALA A 409 5.79 -0.48 -15.44
N LEU A 410 4.81 0.27 -14.91
CA LEU A 410 4.93 1.72 -14.72
C LEU A 410 6.12 2.11 -13.85
N SER A 411 6.32 1.41 -12.73
CA SER A 411 7.46 1.62 -11.84
C SER A 411 8.79 1.37 -12.53
N MET A 412 8.92 0.24 -13.25
CA MET A 412 10.15 -0.14 -13.95
C MET A 412 10.46 0.81 -15.11
N TRP A 413 9.46 1.27 -15.86
CA TRP A 413 9.65 2.26 -16.92
C TRP A 413 10.04 3.63 -16.34
N ALA A 414 9.39 4.09 -15.27
CA ALA A 414 9.81 5.32 -14.59
C ALA A 414 11.27 5.24 -14.09
N TYR A 415 11.71 4.06 -13.67
CA TYR A 415 13.06 3.82 -13.16
C TYR A 415 14.12 3.71 -14.29
N ASN A 416 13.88 2.88 -15.31
CA ASN A 416 14.86 2.55 -16.36
C ASN A 416 14.68 3.28 -17.69
N ASP A 417 13.43 3.51 -18.11
CA ASP A 417 13.05 3.89 -19.47
C ASP A 417 11.94 4.97 -19.45
N PRO A 418 12.25 6.17 -18.90
CA PRO A 418 11.25 7.19 -18.64
C PRO A 418 10.61 7.76 -19.91
N ASP A 419 11.29 7.73 -21.07
CA ASP A 419 10.69 8.14 -22.33
C ASP A 419 9.65 7.13 -22.85
N TYR A 420 9.86 5.82 -22.65
CA TYR A 420 8.84 4.82 -22.93
C TYR A 420 7.59 5.01 -22.06
N LEU A 421 7.76 5.32 -20.77
CA LEU A 421 6.63 5.68 -19.89
C LEU A 421 5.90 6.90 -20.46
N LEU A 422 6.61 7.98 -20.76
CA LEU A 422 6.02 9.22 -21.29
C LEU A 422 5.29 8.99 -22.62
N GLN A 423 5.81 8.11 -23.48
CA GLN A 423 5.14 7.71 -24.72
C GLN A 423 3.83 6.97 -24.44
N THR A 424 3.87 6.03 -23.51
CA THR A 424 2.71 5.24 -23.08
C THR A 424 1.61 6.12 -22.49
N VAL A 425 1.97 7.11 -21.66
CA VAL A 425 1.02 8.11 -21.13
C VAL A 425 0.40 8.94 -22.26
N ALA A 426 1.20 9.39 -23.23
CA ALA A 426 0.68 10.19 -24.34
C ALA A 426 -0.36 9.41 -25.15
N TRP A 427 -0.10 8.13 -25.43
CA TRP A 427 -1.05 7.23 -26.11
C TRP A 427 -2.34 7.03 -25.31
N ALA A 428 -2.24 6.68 -24.03
CA ALA A 428 -3.43 6.49 -23.17
C ALA A 428 -4.26 7.77 -23.02
N ALA A 429 -3.61 8.92 -22.81
CA ALA A 429 -4.31 10.17 -22.54
C ALA A 429 -4.88 10.84 -23.81
N ARG A 430 -4.19 10.77 -24.96
CA ARG A 430 -4.63 11.39 -26.22
C ARG A 430 -5.49 10.44 -27.05
N ASP A 431 -5.08 9.18 -27.18
CA ASP A 431 -5.66 8.23 -28.14
C ASP A 431 -6.66 7.27 -27.49
N ASP A 432 -6.72 7.21 -26.16
CA ASP A 432 -7.47 6.21 -25.38
C ASP A 432 -7.12 4.77 -25.83
N GLU A 433 -5.85 4.56 -26.20
CA GLU A 433 -5.37 3.31 -26.76
C GLU A 433 -3.85 3.18 -26.60
N ILE A 434 -3.41 2.04 -26.10
CA ILE A 434 -2.02 1.59 -26.17
C ILE A 434 -1.95 0.39 -27.13
N VAL A 435 -0.90 0.36 -27.95
CA VAL A 435 -0.53 -0.80 -28.76
C VAL A 435 0.84 -1.30 -28.32
N MET A 436 0.90 -2.54 -27.85
CA MET A 436 2.16 -3.23 -27.51
C MET A 436 2.35 -4.43 -28.44
N HIS A 437 3.58 -4.96 -28.50
CA HIS A 437 3.86 -6.17 -29.27
C HIS A 437 4.06 -7.35 -28.32
N PHE A 438 3.63 -8.53 -28.75
CA PHE A 438 3.93 -9.79 -28.11
C PHE A 438 4.47 -10.74 -29.19
N GLU A 439 5.75 -11.11 -29.09
CA GLU A 439 6.43 -11.97 -30.06
C GLU A 439 6.33 -11.44 -31.50
N GLY A 440 6.45 -10.11 -31.64
CA GLY A 440 6.37 -9.40 -32.92
C GLY A 440 4.95 -9.16 -33.45
N GLN A 441 3.90 -9.60 -32.74
CA GLN A 441 2.50 -9.37 -33.14
C GLN A 441 1.88 -8.25 -32.30
N PRO A 442 1.22 -7.25 -32.92
CA PRO A 442 0.60 -6.16 -32.18
C PRO A 442 -0.61 -6.64 -31.34
N ILE A 443 -0.84 -5.94 -30.23
CA ILE A 443 -1.99 -6.04 -29.35
C ILE A 443 -2.47 -4.61 -29.08
N SER A 444 -3.65 -4.25 -29.58
CA SER A 444 -4.34 -3.01 -29.21
C SER A 444 -5.17 -3.23 -27.94
N SER A 445 -5.03 -2.32 -26.97
CA SER A 445 -5.89 -2.29 -25.77
C SER A 445 -7.37 -1.97 -26.05
N LYS A 446 -7.70 -1.40 -27.21
CA LYS A 446 -9.11 -1.17 -27.62
C LYS A 446 -9.75 -2.43 -28.18
N GLU A 447 -8.98 -3.22 -28.92
CA GLU A 447 -9.43 -4.45 -29.57
C GLU A 447 -9.36 -5.66 -28.64
N ALA A 448 -8.47 -5.61 -27.64
CA ALA A 448 -8.36 -6.63 -26.61
C ALA A 448 -9.66 -6.76 -25.80
N GLY A 449 -9.99 -8.00 -25.43
CA GLY A 449 -11.12 -8.30 -24.55
C GLY A 449 -10.95 -7.74 -23.13
N ALA A 450 -11.84 -8.16 -22.23
CA ALA A 450 -11.75 -7.77 -20.82
C ALA A 450 -10.37 -8.10 -20.22
N GLY A 451 -9.90 -7.19 -19.36
CA GLY A 451 -8.70 -7.36 -18.55
C GLY A 451 -8.97 -8.21 -17.29
N VAL A 452 -8.01 -8.22 -16.37
CA VAL A 452 -8.14 -8.93 -15.08
C VAL A 452 -9.00 -8.12 -14.10
N ALA A 453 -8.91 -6.80 -14.14
CA ALA A 453 -9.72 -5.92 -13.29
C ALA A 453 -11.18 -5.85 -13.77
N THR A 454 -12.12 -6.05 -12.85
CA THR A 454 -13.57 -6.06 -13.14
C THR A 454 -14.24 -4.71 -12.94
N SER A 455 -13.57 -3.75 -12.28
CA SER A 455 -14.07 -2.41 -12.01
C SER A 455 -13.00 -1.36 -12.29
N LEU A 456 -13.41 -0.10 -12.44
CA LEU A 456 -12.49 1.01 -12.65
C LEU A 456 -11.75 1.30 -11.32
N PRO A 457 -10.40 1.29 -11.30
CA PRO A 457 -9.64 1.65 -10.12
C PRO A 457 -9.87 3.12 -9.74
N MET A 458 -10.39 3.40 -8.54
CA MET A 458 -10.66 4.78 -8.07
C MET A 458 -9.57 5.32 -7.15
N ASP A 459 -8.63 4.48 -6.74
CA ASP A 459 -7.59 4.71 -5.72
C ASP A 459 -6.17 4.81 -6.31
N LEU A 460 -6.07 5.00 -7.63
CA LEU A 460 -4.81 5.13 -8.36
C LEU A 460 -4.40 6.59 -8.57
N ASP A 461 -3.11 6.82 -8.81
CA ASP A 461 -2.62 8.12 -9.25
C ASP A 461 -3.09 8.49 -10.66
N PRO A 462 -3.05 9.79 -11.05
CA PRO A 462 -3.58 10.24 -12.34
C PRO A 462 -3.02 9.53 -13.58
N VAL A 463 -1.75 9.11 -13.54
CA VAL A 463 -1.16 8.37 -14.65
C VAL A 463 -1.63 6.93 -14.64
N SER A 464 -1.55 6.26 -13.49
CA SER A 464 -1.99 4.87 -13.34
C SER A 464 -3.48 4.71 -13.67
N LEU A 465 -4.33 5.65 -13.24
CA LEU A 465 -5.76 5.70 -13.56
C LEU A 465 -6.04 5.64 -15.07
N LEU A 466 -5.23 6.34 -15.87
CA LEU A 466 -5.38 6.34 -17.32
C LEU A 466 -4.71 5.13 -17.98
N VAL A 467 -3.52 4.74 -17.54
CA VAL A 467 -2.68 3.76 -18.25
C VAL A 467 -3.00 2.31 -17.86
N VAL A 468 -3.20 2.03 -16.57
CA VAL A 468 -3.40 0.66 -16.05
C VAL A 468 -4.56 -0.07 -16.74
N PRO A 469 -5.74 0.54 -17.00
CA PRO A 469 -6.83 -0.16 -17.68
C PRO A 469 -6.48 -0.66 -19.10
N HIS A 470 -5.53 -0.01 -19.79
CA HIS A 470 -5.08 -0.46 -21.10
C HIS A 470 -4.04 -1.57 -20.97
N LEU A 471 -3.09 -1.42 -20.05
CA LEU A 471 -2.06 -2.43 -19.77
C LEU A 471 -2.66 -3.74 -19.26
N ASP A 472 -3.69 -3.67 -18.41
CA ASP A 472 -4.39 -4.83 -17.90
C ASP A 472 -5.06 -5.68 -19.00
N ARG A 473 -5.67 -5.03 -20.00
CA ARG A 473 -6.23 -5.72 -21.17
C ARG A 473 -5.16 -6.34 -22.05
N ILE A 474 -4.06 -5.63 -22.26
CA ILE A 474 -2.92 -6.13 -23.04
C ILE A 474 -2.31 -7.35 -22.35
N TYR A 475 -2.09 -7.26 -21.04
CA TYR A 475 -1.56 -8.36 -20.22
C TYR A 475 -2.47 -9.59 -20.29
N ALA A 476 -3.78 -9.40 -20.11
CA ALA A 476 -4.76 -10.49 -20.23
C ALA A 476 -4.75 -11.12 -21.63
N GLU A 477 -4.56 -10.31 -22.69
CA GLU A 477 -4.44 -10.79 -24.06
C GLU A 477 -3.16 -11.59 -24.31
N MET A 478 -2.02 -11.14 -23.77
CA MET A 478 -0.78 -11.92 -23.80
C MET A 478 -0.97 -13.27 -23.10
N GLY A 479 -1.68 -13.29 -21.98
CA GLY A 479 -2.10 -14.52 -21.28
C GLY A 479 -2.93 -15.44 -22.16
N ARG A 480 -3.96 -14.91 -22.85
CA ARG A 480 -4.78 -15.69 -23.78
C ARG A 480 -3.94 -16.29 -24.93
N ARG A 481 -2.96 -15.56 -25.44
CA ARG A 481 -2.03 -16.05 -26.49
C ARG A 481 -1.04 -17.11 -25.99
N CYS A 482 -0.85 -17.22 -24.67
CA CYS A 482 -0.08 -18.30 -24.05
C CYS A 482 -0.92 -19.55 -23.75
N ALA A 483 -2.24 -19.52 -23.94
CA ALA A 483 -3.11 -20.65 -23.61
C ALA A 483 -2.69 -21.92 -24.37
N GLY A 484 -2.56 -23.04 -23.63
CA GLY A 484 -2.15 -24.34 -24.18
C GLY A 484 -0.63 -24.52 -24.32
N ARG A 485 0.20 -23.53 -23.95
CA ARG A 485 1.66 -23.72 -23.85
C ARG A 485 1.99 -24.46 -22.54
N GLU A 486 3.04 -25.29 -22.57
CA GLU A 486 3.54 -26.00 -21.39
C GLU A 486 4.37 -25.06 -20.50
N GLY A 487 4.02 -25.01 -19.21
CA GLY A 487 4.70 -24.20 -18.19
C GLY A 487 4.00 -22.87 -17.90
N ASP A 488 4.65 -22.05 -17.07
CA ASP A 488 4.07 -20.80 -16.57
C ASP A 488 4.12 -19.68 -17.64
N PRO A 489 3.01 -18.96 -17.90
CA PRO A 489 2.93 -17.94 -18.94
C PRO A 489 3.89 -16.74 -18.72
N HIS A 490 4.27 -16.44 -17.48
CA HIS A 490 5.19 -15.35 -17.16
C HIS A 490 6.56 -15.53 -17.79
N ARG A 491 6.93 -16.75 -18.19
CA ARG A 491 8.13 -17.03 -18.99
C ARG A 491 8.19 -16.22 -20.28
N TRP A 492 7.06 -16.06 -20.96
CA TRP A 492 6.98 -15.33 -22.24
C TRP A 492 6.44 -13.92 -22.05
N ILE A 493 5.50 -13.73 -21.12
CA ILE A 493 4.84 -12.43 -20.93
C ILE A 493 5.80 -11.41 -20.33
N ASN A 494 6.55 -11.75 -19.28
CA ASN A 494 7.34 -10.75 -18.57
C ASN A 494 8.39 -10.03 -19.45
N PRO A 495 9.16 -10.73 -20.31
CA PRO A 495 10.11 -10.08 -21.22
C PRO A 495 9.47 -9.16 -22.26
N GLU A 496 8.26 -9.48 -22.73
CA GLU A 496 7.55 -8.68 -23.73
C GLU A 496 6.76 -7.53 -23.08
N PHE A 497 6.30 -7.71 -21.84
CA PHE A 497 5.46 -6.74 -21.14
C PHE A 497 6.27 -5.67 -20.40
N HIS A 498 7.35 -6.04 -19.69
CA HIS A 498 8.10 -5.07 -18.88
C HIS A 498 9.22 -4.38 -19.65
N GLY A 499 9.83 -5.04 -20.64
CA GLY A 499 10.91 -4.47 -21.44
C GLY A 499 12.06 -5.46 -21.66
N TRP A 500 12.93 -5.13 -22.63
CA TRP A 500 14.00 -6.00 -23.12
C TRP A 500 14.98 -6.47 -22.04
N TRP A 501 15.14 -5.69 -20.97
CA TRP A 501 16.05 -5.98 -19.87
C TRP A 501 15.54 -7.09 -18.94
N SER A 502 14.26 -7.46 -19.01
CA SER A 502 13.76 -8.62 -18.29
C SER A 502 14.37 -9.88 -18.90
N GLY A 503 15.14 -10.62 -18.12
CA GLY A 503 15.89 -11.78 -18.59
C GLY A 503 14.99 -12.79 -19.31
N ARG A 504 15.49 -13.42 -20.38
CA ARG A 504 14.74 -14.48 -21.08
C ARG A 504 14.97 -15.88 -20.50
N GLY A 505 15.95 -16.01 -19.59
CA GLY A 505 16.10 -17.20 -18.74
C GLY A 505 15.01 -17.20 -17.68
N PHE A 506 14.40 -18.36 -17.44
CA PHE A 506 13.29 -18.51 -16.51
C PHE A 506 13.48 -19.75 -15.63
N ARG A 507 13.21 -19.61 -14.34
CA ARG A 507 13.17 -20.70 -13.36
C ARG A 507 11.89 -20.61 -12.54
N ILE A 508 11.32 -21.77 -12.27
CA ILE A 508 10.15 -21.97 -11.40
C ILE A 508 10.41 -23.19 -10.50
N ASN A 509 10.01 -23.15 -9.23
CA ASN A 509 10.14 -24.30 -8.29
C ASN A 509 8.80 -24.92 -7.91
N VAL A 510 7.74 -24.62 -8.66
CA VAL A 510 6.39 -25.13 -8.48
C VAL A 510 5.91 -25.69 -9.81
N ASP A 511 5.43 -26.92 -9.79
CA ASP A 511 4.75 -27.50 -10.93
C ASP A 511 3.40 -26.82 -11.15
N VAL A 512 3.15 -26.34 -12.37
CA VAL A 512 1.99 -25.49 -12.68
C VAL A 512 0.68 -26.27 -12.61
N GLU A 513 0.70 -27.57 -12.94
CA GLU A 513 -0.50 -28.41 -12.95
C GLU A 513 -0.88 -28.86 -11.54
N THR A 514 0.08 -29.36 -10.76
CA THR A 514 -0.14 -29.96 -9.45
C THR A 514 0.01 -28.98 -8.29
N GLY A 515 0.70 -27.86 -8.50
CA GLY A 515 1.07 -26.91 -7.45
C GLY A 515 2.11 -27.44 -6.45
N ARG A 516 2.74 -28.58 -6.74
CA ARG A 516 3.77 -29.22 -5.90
C ARG A 516 5.14 -28.59 -6.14
N LEU A 517 6.00 -28.63 -5.12
CA LEU A 517 7.39 -28.21 -5.23
C LEU A 517 8.15 -29.14 -6.18
N ILE A 518 8.96 -28.56 -7.06
CA ILE A 518 9.84 -29.28 -7.99
C ILE A 518 11.23 -28.63 -8.01
N ASP A 519 12.26 -29.45 -8.16
CA ASP A 519 13.65 -29.04 -8.41
C ASP A 519 14.18 -27.88 -7.54
N VAL A 520 13.77 -27.84 -6.26
CA VAL A 520 14.07 -26.72 -5.34
C VAL A 520 15.59 -26.48 -5.19
N ASP A 521 16.40 -27.53 -5.15
CA ASP A 521 17.87 -27.40 -5.05
C ASP A 521 18.46 -26.71 -6.29
N GLU A 522 18.08 -27.15 -7.50
CA GLU A 522 18.53 -26.51 -8.75
C GLU A 522 18.04 -25.07 -8.86
N PHE A 523 16.76 -24.83 -8.54
CA PHE A 523 16.16 -23.50 -8.55
C PHE A 523 16.95 -22.52 -7.67
N LEU A 524 17.25 -22.91 -6.43
CA LEU A 524 17.97 -22.07 -5.49
C LEU A 524 19.42 -21.84 -5.95
N ARG A 525 20.13 -22.88 -6.40
CA ARG A 525 21.50 -22.72 -6.93
C ARG A 525 21.55 -21.73 -8.09
N HIS A 526 20.58 -21.77 -8.99
CA HIS A 526 20.46 -20.78 -10.05
C HIS A 526 20.21 -19.38 -9.51
N PHE A 527 19.32 -19.21 -8.53
CA PHE A 527 19.06 -17.89 -7.94
C PHE A 527 20.31 -17.30 -7.30
N TYR A 528 21.06 -18.09 -6.52
CA TYR A 528 22.35 -17.68 -5.95
C TYR A 528 23.35 -17.29 -7.03
N ALA A 529 23.54 -18.15 -8.04
CA ALA A 529 24.48 -17.92 -9.12
C ALA A 529 24.15 -16.70 -10.00
N SER A 530 22.87 -16.33 -10.10
CA SER A 530 22.44 -15.16 -10.87
C SER A 530 22.45 -13.86 -10.06
N TYR A 531 22.06 -13.89 -8.78
CA TYR A 531 21.77 -12.67 -8.02
C TYR A 531 22.70 -12.39 -6.85
N HIS A 532 23.39 -13.39 -6.29
CA HIS A 532 24.19 -13.21 -5.08
C HIS A 532 25.63 -12.81 -5.45
N PRO A 533 26.13 -11.62 -5.05
CA PRO A 533 27.45 -11.12 -5.43
C PRO A 533 28.62 -12.10 -5.19
N PHE A 534 28.56 -12.91 -4.13
CA PHE A 534 29.60 -13.92 -3.84
C PHE A 534 29.62 -15.12 -4.80
N TYR A 535 28.56 -15.34 -5.59
CA TYR A 535 28.42 -16.50 -6.49
C TYR A 535 28.29 -16.13 -7.97
N ASN A 536 28.12 -14.84 -8.28
CA ASN A 536 27.90 -14.35 -9.65
C ASN A 536 29.10 -13.54 -10.20
N GLY A 537 30.27 -13.63 -9.58
CA GLY A 537 31.44 -12.85 -9.97
C GLY A 537 31.38 -11.38 -9.53
N ASN A 538 30.70 -11.10 -8.42
CA ASN A 538 30.51 -9.76 -7.85
C ASN A 538 29.82 -8.78 -8.80
N GLN A 539 28.90 -9.28 -9.62
CA GLN A 539 28.11 -8.47 -10.54
C GLN A 539 26.85 -7.95 -9.82
N PRO A 540 26.68 -6.62 -9.68
CA PRO A 540 25.43 -6.08 -9.17
C PRO A 540 24.32 -6.27 -10.20
N LEU A 541 23.07 -6.34 -9.73
CA LEU A 541 21.93 -6.34 -10.63
C LEU A 541 21.88 -5.03 -11.44
N ILE A 542 21.93 -5.12 -12.76
CA ILE A 542 21.98 -3.95 -13.65
C ILE A 542 20.60 -3.31 -13.79
N HIS A 543 19.59 -4.13 -14.05
CA HIS A 543 18.21 -3.69 -14.25
C HIS A 543 17.26 -4.44 -13.33
N PRO A 544 16.24 -3.76 -12.77
CA PRO A 544 15.14 -4.39 -12.07
C PRO A 544 14.57 -5.61 -12.79
N GLN A 545 14.39 -6.72 -12.08
CA GLN A 545 13.91 -7.98 -12.63
C GLN A 545 12.55 -8.39 -12.06
N PRO A 546 11.63 -8.89 -12.91
CA PRO A 546 10.38 -9.43 -12.45
C PRO A 546 10.57 -10.74 -11.69
N ALA A 547 9.90 -10.86 -10.54
CA ALA A 547 9.92 -12.03 -9.71
C ALA A 547 8.54 -12.32 -9.12
N GLY A 548 8.33 -13.55 -8.71
CA GLY A 548 7.11 -13.98 -8.03
C GLY A 548 7.44 -14.63 -6.70
N ILE A 549 6.67 -14.25 -5.69
CA ILE A 549 6.80 -14.74 -4.32
C ILE A 549 5.54 -15.47 -3.88
N ALA A 550 5.71 -16.46 -3.01
CA ALA A 550 4.67 -17.07 -2.23
C ALA A 550 4.43 -16.20 -0.98
N VAL A 551 3.31 -15.46 -0.96
CA VAL A 551 2.93 -14.64 0.18
C VAL A 551 2.31 -15.52 1.26
N THR A 552 2.74 -15.31 2.50
CA THR A 552 2.23 -15.98 3.69
C THR A 552 1.70 -14.95 4.69
N ASP A 553 0.78 -15.39 5.56
CA ASP A 553 0.37 -14.60 6.71
C ASP A 553 1.42 -14.67 7.85
N SER A 554 1.20 -13.94 8.94
CA SER A 554 2.08 -13.93 10.13
C SER A 554 2.25 -15.31 10.78
N ALA A 555 1.33 -16.26 10.50
CA ALA A 555 1.43 -17.66 10.92
C ALA A 555 2.13 -18.55 9.90
N ALA A 556 2.81 -17.96 8.90
CA ALA A 556 3.53 -18.62 7.82
C ALA A 556 2.64 -19.48 6.90
N ARG A 557 1.32 -19.30 6.92
CA ARG A 557 0.38 -20.03 6.05
C ARG A 557 0.30 -19.33 4.70
N PHE A 558 0.33 -20.13 3.62
CA PHE A 558 0.21 -19.62 2.26
C PHE A 558 -1.11 -18.88 2.02
N VAL A 559 -1.02 -17.64 1.56
CA VAL A 559 -2.14 -16.78 1.19
C VAL A 559 -2.34 -16.76 -0.33
N GLY A 560 -1.25 -16.62 -1.08
CA GLY A 560 -1.32 -16.54 -2.54
C GLY A 560 0.00 -16.24 -3.21
N TRP A 561 0.00 -16.30 -4.54
CA TRP A 561 1.12 -15.87 -5.37
C TRP A 561 1.06 -14.37 -5.58
N HIS A 562 2.20 -13.70 -5.49
CA HIS A 562 2.29 -12.27 -5.73
C HIS A 562 3.51 -11.89 -6.55
N ALA A 563 3.38 -10.85 -7.37
CA ALA A 563 4.44 -10.39 -8.24
C ALA A 563 5.14 -9.16 -7.65
N ILE A 564 6.47 -9.20 -7.62
CA ILE A 564 7.34 -8.13 -7.11
C ILE A 564 8.48 -7.89 -8.09
N THR A 565 9.23 -6.80 -7.89
CA THR A 565 10.40 -6.49 -8.72
C THR A 565 11.66 -6.52 -7.85
N ILE A 566 12.63 -7.37 -8.18
CA ILE A 566 13.95 -7.36 -7.54
C ILE A 566 14.72 -6.16 -8.07
N LEU A 567 15.22 -5.30 -7.18
CA LEU A 567 15.89 -4.05 -7.53
C LEU A 567 17.41 -4.17 -7.43
N ARG A 568 17.89 -4.81 -6.37
CA ARG A 568 19.32 -5.02 -6.13
C ARG A 568 19.56 -6.08 -5.05
N VAL A 569 20.77 -6.63 -5.05
CA VAL A 569 21.28 -7.51 -4.00
C VAL A 569 22.60 -6.94 -3.51
N SER A 570 22.70 -6.64 -2.22
CA SER A 570 23.90 -6.06 -1.63
C SER A 570 23.96 -6.32 -0.13
N LEU A 571 25.16 -6.15 0.44
CA LEU A 571 25.32 -6.09 1.89
C LEU A 571 24.57 -4.88 2.46
N ASP A 572 23.99 -5.06 3.65
CA ASP A 572 23.47 -3.99 4.48
C ASP A 572 24.58 -3.37 5.37
N PRO A 573 24.29 -2.33 6.18
CA PRO A 573 25.28 -1.74 7.07
C PRO A 573 25.82 -2.67 8.17
N GLN A 574 25.25 -3.86 8.34
CA GLN A 574 25.66 -4.90 9.28
C GLN A 574 26.31 -6.11 8.58
N ASP A 575 26.75 -5.92 7.33
CA ASP A 575 27.39 -6.95 6.50
C ASP A 575 26.52 -8.20 6.26
N THR A 576 25.20 -8.06 6.31
CA THR A 576 24.25 -9.11 5.92
C THR A 576 23.86 -8.95 4.46
N MET A 577 23.97 -10.01 3.65
CA MET A 577 23.50 -9.98 2.27
C MET A 577 21.98 -9.93 2.23
N ARG A 578 21.42 -8.93 1.54
CA ARG A 578 19.97 -8.71 1.43
C ARG A 578 19.54 -8.57 -0.02
N VAL A 579 18.31 -8.99 -0.27
CA VAL A 579 17.58 -8.68 -1.51
C VAL A 579 16.68 -7.49 -1.22
N TYR A 580 16.82 -6.44 -2.04
CA TYR A 580 15.98 -5.26 -2.02
C TYR A 580 15.04 -5.32 -3.21
N PHE A 581 13.76 -5.09 -2.95
CA PHE A 581 12.70 -5.29 -3.92
C PHE A 581 11.60 -4.24 -3.76
N TYR A 582 10.82 -4.08 -4.82
CA TYR A 582 9.64 -3.23 -4.83
C TYR A 582 8.38 -4.09 -4.87
N ASN A 583 7.43 -3.76 -4.00
CA ASN A 583 6.13 -4.40 -3.88
C ASN A 583 5.01 -3.37 -4.17
N PRO A 584 4.21 -3.54 -5.24
CA PRO A 584 3.21 -2.55 -5.65
C PRO A 584 1.94 -2.52 -4.76
N ASN A 585 1.86 -3.31 -3.68
CA ASN A 585 0.65 -3.50 -2.88
C ASN A 585 0.38 -2.41 -1.82
N ASN A 586 1.08 -1.26 -1.88
CA ASN A 586 0.99 -0.16 -0.92
C ASN A 586 1.37 -0.50 0.55
N ASP A 587 1.84 -1.71 0.82
CA ASP A 587 2.31 -2.14 2.14
C ASP A 587 3.50 -3.09 2.03
N SER A 588 4.70 -2.51 1.96
CA SER A 588 5.95 -3.27 1.88
C SER A 588 6.39 -3.87 3.22
N GLY A 589 5.82 -3.44 4.36
CA GLY A 589 6.31 -3.80 5.70
C GLY A 589 5.66 -5.05 6.31
N GLN A 590 5.48 -6.09 5.51
CA GLN A 590 4.67 -7.25 5.88
C GLN A 590 5.42 -8.26 6.75
N ASP A 591 4.69 -8.89 7.66
CA ASP A 591 5.11 -10.09 8.38
C ASP A 591 4.64 -11.34 7.61
N TRP A 592 5.60 -12.12 7.13
CA TRP A 592 5.38 -13.36 6.38
C TRP A 592 5.57 -14.62 7.25
N GLY A 593 5.60 -14.46 8.58
CA GLY A 593 5.70 -15.54 9.55
C GLY A 593 7.05 -16.27 9.56
N ASP A 594 7.23 -17.17 10.53
CA ASP A 594 8.51 -17.88 10.79
C ASP A 594 9.71 -16.90 10.96
N GLY A 595 9.46 -15.72 11.53
CA GLY A 595 10.46 -14.68 11.73
C GLY A 595 10.89 -13.93 10.46
N VAL A 596 10.16 -14.09 9.34
CA VAL A 596 10.41 -13.39 8.07
C VAL A 596 9.57 -12.11 8.04
N VAL A 597 10.18 -10.98 8.41
CA VAL A 597 9.53 -9.66 8.42
C VAL A 597 10.26 -8.74 7.44
N VAL A 598 9.51 -8.17 6.49
CA VAL A 598 10.10 -7.31 5.46
C VAL A 598 10.54 -5.97 6.07
N GLY A 599 11.83 -5.67 5.93
CA GLY A 599 12.39 -4.38 6.31
C GLY A 599 12.01 -3.29 5.31
N THR A 600 11.66 -2.11 5.80
CA THR A 600 11.35 -0.91 5.00
C THR A 600 12.29 0.26 5.30
N ALA A 601 13.17 0.08 6.28
CA ALA A 601 14.21 1.00 6.72
C ALA A 601 15.17 0.27 7.68
N GLY A 602 16.34 0.89 7.91
CA GLY A 602 17.32 0.45 8.92
C GLY A 602 18.36 -0.56 8.42
N HIS A 603 18.14 -1.19 7.26
CA HIS A 603 19.03 -2.16 6.64
C HIS A 603 19.55 -1.67 5.28
N GLY A 604 19.62 -0.36 5.08
CA GLY A 604 20.10 0.24 3.84
C GLY A 604 19.06 0.38 2.73
N GLU A 605 17.77 0.21 3.02
CA GLU A 605 16.68 0.47 2.08
C GLU A 605 16.65 1.93 1.62
N ARG A 606 16.40 2.13 0.32
CA ARG A 606 16.01 3.41 -0.25
C ARG A 606 14.48 3.58 -0.14
N PHE A 607 13.99 4.81 -0.27
CA PHE A 607 12.55 5.07 -0.23
C PHE A 607 11.80 4.23 -1.27
N GLY A 608 10.78 3.50 -0.81
CA GLY A 608 9.95 2.59 -1.62
C GLY A 608 10.52 1.18 -1.78
N GLU A 609 11.71 0.89 -1.23
CA GLU A 609 12.23 -0.47 -1.17
C GLU A 609 11.71 -1.22 0.07
N GLY A 610 11.35 -2.48 -0.13
CA GLY A 610 11.34 -3.51 0.91
C GLY A 610 12.62 -4.34 0.83
N SER A 611 13.03 -4.97 1.94
CA SER A 611 14.20 -5.83 1.94
C SER A 611 14.07 -7.02 2.89
N LEU A 612 14.75 -8.12 2.53
CA LEU A 612 14.91 -9.30 3.38
C LEU A 612 16.34 -9.83 3.28
N PRO A 613 16.86 -10.47 4.34
CA PRO A 613 18.05 -11.31 4.24
C PRO A 613 17.91 -12.29 3.06
N PHE A 614 19.01 -12.52 2.34
CA PHE A 614 18.98 -13.24 1.07
C PHE A 614 18.30 -14.61 1.17
N GLU A 615 18.62 -15.39 2.21
CA GLU A 615 18.02 -16.70 2.45
C GLU A 615 16.52 -16.64 2.72
N GLN A 616 16.07 -15.65 3.50
CA GLN A 616 14.65 -15.46 3.80
C GLN A 616 13.88 -15.06 2.54
N PHE A 617 14.42 -14.15 1.73
CA PHE A 617 13.82 -13.80 0.44
C PHE A 617 13.76 -15.00 -0.50
N ALA A 618 14.87 -15.73 -0.67
CA ALA A 618 14.95 -16.90 -1.53
C ALA A 618 13.96 -18.00 -1.09
N SER A 619 13.64 -18.08 0.21
CA SER A 619 12.65 -19.03 0.74
C SER A 619 11.20 -18.70 0.35
N ARG A 620 10.92 -17.48 -0.11
CA ARG A 620 9.60 -17.06 -0.58
C ARG A 620 9.52 -16.95 -2.09
N LEU A 621 10.66 -16.94 -2.78
CA LEU A 621 10.73 -16.88 -4.24
C LEU A 621 10.25 -18.19 -4.88
N TYR A 622 9.36 -18.09 -5.86
CA TYR A 622 8.90 -19.26 -6.63
C TYR A 622 9.14 -19.14 -8.15
N ILE A 623 9.24 -17.91 -8.67
CA ILE A 623 9.68 -17.64 -10.05
C ILE A 623 10.65 -16.47 -10.11
N PHE A 624 11.64 -16.56 -11.00
CA PHE A 624 12.49 -15.44 -11.36
C PHE A 624 13.00 -15.55 -12.79
N HIS A 625 13.41 -14.41 -13.33
CA HIS A 625 14.07 -14.29 -14.62
C HIS A 625 15.59 -14.08 -14.44
N PHE A 626 16.40 -14.49 -15.40
CA PHE A 626 17.86 -14.33 -15.38
C PHE A 626 18.41 -14.25 -16.81
N ASP A 627 19.67 -13.80 -16.96
CA ASP A 627 20.37 -13.87 -18.24
C ASP A 627 20.97 -15.28 -18.44
N PRO A 628 20.55 -16.06 -19.46
CA PRO A 628 21.10 -17.38 -19.74
C PRO A 628 22.60 -17.41 -20.08
N LEU A 629 23.16 -16.27 -20.48
CA LEU A 629 24.58 -16.14 -20.81
C LEU A 629 25.44 -15.87 -19.56
N GLU A 630 24.83 -15.37 -18.48
CA GLU A 630 25.47 -15.15 -17.18
C GLU A 630 25.28 -16.38 -16.28
N ARG A 631 26.22 -17.32 -16.38
CA ARG A 631 26.08 -18.63 -15.72
C ARG A 631 26.30 -18.61 -14.21
N GLY A 632 27.09 -17.66 -13.70
CA GLY A 632 27.59 -17.66 -12.33
C GLY A 632 28.27 -18.98 -11.94
N GLU A 633 28.32 -19.27 -10.64
CA GLU A 633 28.93 -20.49 -10.08
C GLU A 633 27.93 -21.31 -9.24
N PRO A 634 26.91 -21.95 -9.84
CA PRO A 634 25.88 -22.70 -9.11
C PRO A 634 26.44 -23.89 -8.30
N ALA A 635 27.58 -24.44 -8.75
CA ALA A 635 28.29 -25.51 -8.05
C ALA A 635 29.02 -25.05 -6.78
N ALA A 636 29.31 -23.74 -6.64
CA ALA A 636 29.99 -23.18 -5.48
C ALA A 636 29.07 -22.97 -4.27
N VAL A 637 27.74 -22.97 -4.49
CA VAL A 637 26.74 -22.76 -3.43
C VAL A 637 26.76 -23.95 -2.45
N ALA A 638 26.97 -23.67 -1.17
CA ALA A 638 27.17 -24.70 -0.17
C ALA A 638 25.85 -25.33 0.25
N ARG A 639 25.86 -26.64 0.50
CA ARG A 639 24.67 -27.37 0.93
C ARG A 639 23.99 -26.80 2.20
N PRO A 640 24.73 -26.37 3.23
CA PRO A 640 24.13 -25.77 4.43
C PRO A 640 23.35 -24.47 4.18
N GLU A 641 23.71 -23.67 3.17
CA GLU A 641 22.94 -22.47 2.79
C GLU A 641 21.59 -22.88 2.18
N LEU A 642 21.62 -23.86 1.28
CA LEU A 642 20.39 -24.39 0.66
C LEU A 642 19.46 -25.03 1.69
N ASP A 643 20.00 -25.82 2.62
CA ASP A 643 19.21 -26.49 3.66
C ASP A 643 18.48 -25.47 4.57
N ARG A 644 19.08 -24.30 4.84
CA ARG A 644 18.40 -23.23 5.59
C ARG A 644 17.20 -22.68 4.83
N VAL A 645 17.39 -22.35 3.55
CA VAL A 645 16.31 -21.84 2.68
C VAL A 645 15.18 -22.86 2.53
N VAL A 646 15.53 -24.12 2.26
CA VAL A 646 14.57 -25.23 2.16
C VAL A 646 13.81 -25.44 3.48
N GLY A 647 14.49 -25.30 4.62
CA GLY A 647 13.85 -25.35 5.93
C GLY A 647 12.74 -24.30 6.10
N TYR A 648 13.00 -23.05 5.68
CA TYR A 648 11.97 -22.00 5.69
C TYR A 648 10.80 -22.30 4.74
N ILE A 649 11.06 -22.89 3.57
CA ILE A 649 10.01 -23.29 2.62
C ILE A 649 9.10 -24.35 3.26
N HIS A 650 9.67 -25.42 3.81
CA HIS A 650 8.93 -26.56 4.36
C HIS A 650 8.13 -26.22 5.62
N ARG A 651 8.54 -25.24 6.41
CA ARG A 651 7.80 -24.77 7.59
C ARG A 651 6.77 -23.67 7.29
N SER A 652 6.60 -23.30 6.03
CA SER A 652 5.69 -22.24 5.61
C SER A 652 4.82 -22.68 4.41
N TRP A 653 4.86 -21.96 3.30
CA TRP A 653 4.03 -22.19 2.13
C TRP A 653 4.29 -23.54 1.43
N GLY A 654 5.48 -24.12 1.61
CA GLY A 654 5.85 -25.41 1.02
C GLY A 654 5.33 -26.63 1.79
N ALA A 655 4.83 -26.48 3.02
CA ALA A 655 4.47 -27.60 3.89
C ALA A 655 3.50 -28.59 3.24
N ASP A 656 2.44 -28.07 2.62
CA ASP A 656 1.40 -28.88 1.95
C ASP A 656 1.72 -29.18 0.48
N ARG A 657 2.88 -28.75 -0.01
CA ARG A 657 3.30 -28.81 -1.43
C ARG A 657 4.48 -29.75 -1.67
N LEU A 658 4.92 -30.49 -0.66
CA LEU A 658 5.98 -31.49 -0.82
C LEU A 658 5.61 -32.52 -1.90
N PRO A 659 6.58 -33.01 -2.69
CA PRO A 659 6.36 -34.08 -3.65
C PRO A 659 5.76 -35.31 -2.96
N GLU A 660 4.87 -36.03 -3.65
CA GLU A 660 4.42 -37.33 -3.15
C GLU A 660 5.63 -38.27 -3.07
N ILE A 661 5.84 -38.86 -1.89
CA ILE A 661 6.83 -39.93 -1.75
C ILE A 661 6.28 -41.11 -2.53
N VAL A 662 6.80 -41.32 -3.74
CA VAL A 662 6.55 -42.56 -4.48
C VAL A 662 7.20 -43.66 -3.65
N SER A 663 6.39 -44.39 -2.88
CA SER A 663 6.87 -45.62 -2.26
C SER A 663 7.11 -46.60 -3.39
N ASP A 664 8.38 -46.89 -3.68
CA ASP A 664 8.73 -48.03 -4.50
C ASP A 664 8.12 -49.26 -3.84
N ALA A 665 7.00 -49.75 -4.39
CA ALA A 665 6.47 -51.05 -4.02
C ALA A 665 7.56 -52.08 -4.39
N PRO A 666 7.99 -52.94 -3.45
CA PRO A 666 9.00 -53.93 -3.76
C PRO A 666 8.46 -54.86 -4.86
N SER A 667 9.27 -54.98 -5.91
CA SER A 667 9.09 -55.71 -7.17
C SER A 667 8.35 -57.04 -7.08
#